data_AF-A0A3B4XFR8-F1
#
_entry.id   AF-A0A3B4XFR8-F1
#
_cell.length_a   1.000
_cell.length_b   1.000
_cell.length_c   1.000
_cell.angle_alpha   90.00
_cell.angle_beta   90.00
_cell.angle_gamma   90.00
#
_symmetry.space_group_name_H-M   'P 1'
#
loop_
_entity.id
_entity.type
_entity.pdbx_description
1 polymer ?
#
loop_
_entity_poly.entity_id
_entity_poly.type
_entity_poly.pdbx_seq_one_letter_code
_entity_poly.pdbx_strand_id
1 'polypeptide(L)'
;MLKLKQKFDLHRDVESDILRKEASVCRVKEYSGAVDTRILNIERDGGILYSWKGATATTRIGKYDSNTKQNKLLYSFDKQVCVSCCSLNKEETLLAVSLAQNTRGEERLRPISKCLTLLIEIHPINNTKVLKAVDCRVKVQFLHQETDRRSVLESHLLLLTEDGYVDLYHVLLNKHEGYRVVMANPERLPKTVERIADDLSWVQWDGHTQRLYCLTHKDKFLLRCVQFYPSRNCETVMELPLELPANPFHTVKFVNLGFDHYHMGRPEQELVRMKVFTNRIGSMCVCYSQPRKDSQELIYTVVLVHKDCSKTFRVSLGSEQSQHKAAQLHPLFIPIGYYILVYLKGYFLHCINTRQQEMPCHSLFLSGHDVDLGLQCQSANVTVLHAEEESCGSLLDLASGKIHTAELSPAYLLQILRSSYRCPSNKADPQRLAALHCLLVYMGKDPSLELKIIEWLCDNVNAFESFDQIQEFILASLYRISYEKSLSLDKVLPYSSVFDKKEVPVCLSAIPSVLCTTELHTESVLKGKGFWTELQWNTERTKYLDAVPNPRYRTSQIQAEWNKLRSETRPSSYMNHLEENTKKVLSMVDTWCLDKKLVPLFQEEDHQQRVLIGLTVDKLREHLNRHLPRLGKKKIDSLVVCYVAKLVGTLCVCVCVCVCVCVCVCV
;
A
#
# COMPACT_ATOMS: atom_id res chain seq x y z
N MET A 1 -8.26 15.74 6.05
CA MET A 1 -6.93 15.22 5.63
C MET A 1 -6.99 14.28 4.42
N LEU A 2 -7.76 13.19 4.46
CA LEU A 2 -7.91 12.28 3.31
C LEU A 2 -9.01 12.80 2.37
N LYS A 3 -8.81 12.70 1.05
CA LYS A 3 -9.80 12.93 0.00
C LYS A 3 -10.13 11.60 -0.67
N LEU A 4 -11.41 11.39 -0.95
CA LEU A 4 -11.89 10.20 -1.64
C LEU A 4 -12.38 10.59 -3.04
N LYS A 5 -11.75 10.00 -4.06
CA LYS A 5 -12.13 10.18 -5.46
C LYS A 5 -12.86 8.94 -5.95
N GLN A 6 -14.13 9.08 -6.33
CA GLN A 6 -14.93 7.95 -6.83
C GLN A 6 -14.35 7.45 -8.17
N LYS A 7 -14.01 6.15 -8.22
CA LYS A 7 -13.57 5.42 -9.43
C LYS A 7 -14.73 4.67 -10.10
N PHE A 8 -15.64 4.11 -9.31
CA PHE A 8 -16.75 3.28 -9.78
C PHE A 8 -17.98 3.44 -8.89
N ASP A 9 -19.16 3.33 -9.50
CA ASP A 9 -20.46 3.37 -8.84
C ASP A 9 -21.41 2.36 -9.47
N LEU A 10 -21.80 1.36 -8.69
CA LEU A 10 -22.65 0.26 -9.14
C LEU A 10 -23.98 0.75 -9.74
N HIS A 11 -24.59 1.78 -9.16
CA HIS A 11 -25.87 2.31 -9.66
C HIS A 11 -25.67 3.02 -11.00
N ARG A 12 -24.66 3.89 -11.10
CA ARG A 12 -24.43 4.68 -12.31
C ARG A 12 -23.89 3.82 -13.45
N ASP A 13 -22.88 3.01 -13.16
CA ASP A 13 -22.04 2.35 -14.15
C ASP A 13 -22.58 0.97 -14.55
N VAL A 14 -23.49 0.37 -13.76
CA VAL A 14 -24.06 -0.98 -14.01
C VAL A 14 -25.59 -0.98 -14.08
N GLU A 15 -26.29 -0.49 -13.06
CA GLU A 15 -27.76 -0.64 -13.01
C GLU A 15 -28.49 0.03 -14.17
N SER A 16 -28.01 1.19 -14.60
CA SER A 16 -28.59 1.93 -15.74
C SER A 16 -28.61 1.10 -17.04
N ASP A 17 -27.57 0.30 -17.28
CA ASP A 17 -27.48 -0.60 -18.43
C ASP A 17 -28.31 -1.88 -18.23
N ILE A 18 -28.34 -2.43 -17.00
CA ILE A 18 -29.19 -3.58 -16.67
C ILE A 18 -30.67 -3.24 -16.92
N LEU A 19 -31.16 -2.11 -16.43
CA LEU A 19 -32.57 -1.70 -16.62
C LEU A 19 -32.96 -1.66 -18.09
N ARG A 20 -32.08 -1.14 -18.96
CA ARG A 20 -32.29 -1.11 -20.42
C ARG A 20 -32.34 -2.51 -21.02
N LYS A 21 -31.45 -3.40 -20.59
CA LYS A 21 -31.39 -4.79 -21.05
C LYS A 21 -32.61 -5.60 -20.58
N GLU A 22 -33.03 -5.45 -19.32
CA GLU A 22 -34.22 -6.12 -18.78
C GLU A 22 -35.51 -5.63 -19.45
N ALA A 23 -35.62 -4.34 -19.76
CA ALA A 23 -36.75 -3.80 -20.52
C ALA A 23 -36.88 -4.50 -21.89
N SER A 24 -35.75 -4.71 -22.56
CA SER A 24 -35.68 -5.44 -23.83
C SER A 24 -36.11 -6.91 -23.67
N VAL A 25 -35.67 -7.58 -22.61
CA VAL A 25 -36.07 -8.98 -22.30
C VAL A 25 -37.57 -9.09 -22.04
N CYS A 26 -38.14 -8.12 -21.30
CA CYS A 26 -39.57 -8.09 -20.98
C CYS A 26 -40.44 -7.51 -22.11
N ARG A 27 -39.84 -7.02 -23.20
CA ARG A 27 -40.51 -6.32 -24.30
C ARG A 27 -41.35 -5.13 -23.84
N VAL A 28 -40.85 -4.39 -22.85
CA VAL A 28 -41.44 -3.15 -22.33
C VAL A 28 -40.56 -1.97 -22.69
N LYS A 29 -41.14 -0.75 -22.76
CA LYS A 29 -40.38 0.47 -23.04
C LYS A 29 -39.39 0.81 -21.93
N GLU A 30 -39.79 0.58 -20.68
CA GLU A 30 -38.97 0.82 -19.48
C GLU A 30 -39.26 -0.27 -18.46
N TYR A 31 -38.20 -0.76 -17.80
CA TYR A 31 -38.31 -1.68 -16.66
C TYR A 31 -38.11 -0.87 -15.39
N SER A 32 -39.08 -0.90 -14.48
CA SER A 32 -39.07 -0.16 -13.21
C SER A 32 -38.92 -1.06 -11.98
N GLY A 33 -38.63 -2.35 -12.18
CA GLY A 33 -38.38 -3.28 -11.08
C GLY A 33 -37.10 -2.94 -10.34
N ALA A 34 -37.10 -3.14 -9.02
CA ALA A 34 -35.91 -2.95 -8.19
C ALA A 34 -34.80 -3.93 -8.62
N VAL A 35 -33.63 -3.40 -9.00
CA VAL A 35 -32.46 -4.19 -9.35
C VAL A 35 -31.61 -4.35 -8.09
N ASP A 36 -31.71 -5.49 -7.42
CA ASP A 36 -30.86 -5.82 -6.25
C ASP A 36 -29.46 -6.23 -6.75
N THR A 37 -28.68 -5.24 -7.22
CA THR A 37 -27.32 -5.47 -7.71
C THR A 37 -26.33 -5.61 -6.57
N ARG A 38 -25.41 -6.56 -6.70
CA ARG A 38 -24.39 -6.85 -5.68
C ARG A 38 -23.05 -7.17 -6.32
N ILE A 39 -21.99 -6.51 -5.86
CA ILE A 39 -20.61 -6.80 -6.29
C ILE A 39 -20.16 -8.12 -5.67
N LEU A 40 -19.70 -9.06 -6.48
CA LEU A 40 -19.31 -10.40 -6.06
C LEU A 40 -17.79 -10.56 -5.93
N ASN A 41 -17.01 -9.97 -6.85
CA ASN A 41 -15.55 -10.04 -6.84
C ASN A 41 -14.93 -8.97 -7.74
N ILE A 42 -13.62 -8.74 -7.62
CA ILE A 42 -12.82 -7.91 -8.53
C ILE A 42 -11.65 -8.76 -9.05
N GLU A 43 -11.59 -8.94 -10.36
CA GLU A 43 -10.58 -9.75 -11.02
C GLU A 43 -9.27 -8.99 -11.24
N ARG A 44 -8.20 -9.73 -11.57
CA ARG A 44 -6.84 -9.19 -11.77
C ARG A 44 -6.77 -8.06 -12.80
N ASP A 45 -7.61 -8.10 -13.83
CA ASP A 45 -7.70 -7.11 -14.89
C ASP A 45 -8.49 -5.84 -14.52
N GLY A 46 -8.96 -5.76 -13.26
CA GLY A 46 -9.83 -4.69 -12.77
C GLY A 46 -11.31 -4.90 -13.06
N GLY A 47 -11.66 -6.02 -13.71
CA GLY A 47 -13.05 -6.38 -14.01
C GLY A 47 -13.86 -6.63 -12.75
N ILE A 48 -15.02 -5.98 -12.65
CA ILE A 48 -15.91 -6.09 -11.48
C ILE A 48 -17.00 -7.12 -11.80
N LEU A 49 -17.01 -8.22 -11.06
CA LEU A 49 -18.07 -9.22 -11.15
C LEU A 49 -19.23 -8.81 -10.25
N TYR A 50 -20.45 -8.92 -10.76
CA TYR A 50 -21.66 -8.58 -10.02
C TYR A 50 -22.80 -9.54 -10.34
N SER A 51 -23.78 -9.62 -9.45
CA SER A 51 -25.05 -10.31 -9.68
C SER A 51 -26.24 -9.38 -9.53
N TRP A 52 -27.34 -9.76 -10.16
CA TRP A 52 -28.64 -9.12 -9.94
C TRP A 52 -29.79 -10.12 -10.07
N LYS A 53 -30.95 -9.74 -9.55
CA LYS A 53 -32.21 -10.44 -9.79
C LYS A 53 -32.80 -9.96 -11.12
N GLY A 54 -32.85 -10.85 -12.11
CA GLY A 54 -33.47 -10.59 -13.40
C GLY A 54 -35.00 -10.56 -13.32
N ALA A 55 -35.64 -10.01 -14.36
CA ALA A 55 -37.08 -9.83 -14.39
C ALA A 55 -37.90 -11.13 -14.29
N THR A 56 -37.31 -12.25 -14.71
CA THR A 56 -37.89 -13.60 -14.64
C THR A 56 -37.68 -14.28 -13.28
N ALA A 57 -37.37 -13.51 -12.23
CA ALA A 57 -37.01 -14.01 -10.90
C ALA A 57 -35.81 -14.98 -10.89
N THR A 58 -34.91 -14.85 -11.87
CA THR A 58 -33.66 -15.63 -11.94
C THR A 58 -32.47 -14.79 -11.48
N THR A 59 -31.45 -15.44 -10.91
CA THR A 59 -30.20 -14.75 -10.62
C THR A 59 -29.33 -14.71 -11.87
N ARG A 60 -28.76 -13.55 -12.19
CA ARG A 60 -27.82 -13.36 -13.32
C ARG A 60 -26.48 -12.87 -12.80
N ILE A 61 -25.40 -13.23 -13.50
CA ILE A 61 -24.04 -12.81 -13.20
C ILE A 61 -23.48 -12.06 -14.41
N GLY A 62 -22.86 -10.91 -14.16
CA GLY A 62 -22.23 -10.08 -15.17
C GLY A 62 -20.84 -9.60 -14.76
N LYS A 63 -20.12 -9.05 -15.73
CA LYS A 63 -18.82 -8.38 -15.57
C LYS A 63 -18.91 -6.96 -16.10
N TYR A 64 -18.40 -6.02 -15.34
CA TYR A 64 -18.10 -4.66 -15.79
C TYR A 64 -16.61 -4.57 -16.07
N ASP A 65 -16.25 -4.21 -17.30
CA ASP A 65 -14.87 -3.95 -17.70
C ASP A 65 -14.54 -2.48 -17.45
N SER A 66 -13.58 -2.22 -16.54
CA SER A 66 -13.17 -0.87 -16.18
C SER A 66 -12.49 -0.10 -17.31
N ASN A 67 -11.88 -0.79 -18.29
CA ASN A 67 -11.15 -0.19 -19.39
C ASN A 67 -12.11 0.24 -20.51
N THR A 68 -13.02 -0.65 -20.90
CA THR A 68 -13.99 -0.37 -21.97
C THR A 68 -15.27 0.30 -21.47
N LYS A 69 -15.50 0.30 -20.15
CA LYS A 69 -16.72 0.77 -19.48
C LYS A 69 -17.98 0.06 -19.98
N GLN A 70 -17.85 -1.23 -20.29
CA GLN A 70 -18.94 -2.05 -20.81
C GLN A 70 -19.38 -3.13 -19.82
N ASN A 71 -20.67 -3.45 -19.87
CA ASN A 71 -21.30 -4.50 -19.09
C ASN A 71 -21.58 -5.73 -19.96
N LYS A 72 -21.10 -6.89 -19.53
CA LYS A 72 -21.28 -8.19 -20.19
C LYS A 72 -22.07 -9.13 -19.28
N LEU A 73 -23.16 -9.72 -19.80
CA LEU A 73 -23.84 -10.85 -19.15
C LEU A 73 -22.98 -12.10 -19.35
N LEU A 74 -22.70 -12.82 -18.26
CA LEU A 74 -21.88 -14.03 -18.28
C LEU A 74 -22.72 -15.29 -18.17
N TYR A 75 -23.67 -15.30 -17.23
CA TYR A 75 -24.48 -16.49 -16.94
C TYR A 75 -25.83 -16.10 -16.32
N SER A 76 -26.86 -16.91 -16.58
CA SER A 76 -28.18 -16.79 -15.97
C SER A 76 -28.58 -18.14 -15.36
N PHE A 77 -28.92 -18.14 -14.08
CA PHE A 77 -29.51 -19.31 -13.43
C PHE A 77 -30.97 -19.48 -13.88
N ASP A 78 -31.49 -20.69 -13.74
CA ASP A 78 -32.89 -21.05 -13.97
C ASP A 78 -33.80 -20.63 -12.81
N LYS A 79 -33.22 -20.40 -11.63
CA LYS A 79 -33.91 -19.99 -10.41
C LYS A 79 -33.17 -18.88 -9.67
N GLN A 80 -33.81 -18.35 -8.63
CA GLN A 80 -33.16 -17.43 -7.71
C GLN A 80 -32.18 -18.20 -6.81
N VAL A 81 -30.91 -17.81 -6.85
CA VAL A 81 -29.84 -18.36 -6.01
C VAL A 81 -29.07 -17.24 -5.31
N CYS A 82 -28.48 -17.56 -4.15
CA CYS A 82 -27.66 -16.63 -3.37
C CYS A 82 -26.17 -16.86 -3.66
N VAL A 83 -25.58 -16.03 -4.52
CA VAL A 83 -24.16 -16.15 -4.89
C VAL A 83 -23.28 -15.51 -3.80
N SER A 84 -22.40 -16.29 -3.18
CA SER A 84 -21.51 -15.84 -2.10
C SER A 84 -20.08 -15.50 -2.55
N CYS A 85 -19.66 -16.08 -3.68
CA CYS A 85 -18.36 -15.85 -4.30
C CYS A 85 -18.38 -16.31 -5.75
N CYS A 86 -17.66 -15.63 -6.63
CA CYS A 86 -17.40 -16.12 -7.98
C CYS A 86 -16.05 -15.62 -8.50
N SER A 87 -15.52 -16.33 -9.50
CA SER A 87 -14.34 -15.92 -10.24
C SER A 87 -14.39 -16.43 -11.68
N LEU A 88 -13.72 -15.73 -12.58
CA LEU A 88 -13.57 -16.08 -14.00
C LEU A 88 -12.13 -16.51 -14.32
N ASN A 89 -12.00 -17.49 -15.21
CA ASN A 89 -10.70 -17.78 -15.81
C ASN A 89 -10.30 -16.67 -16.81
N LYS A 90 -9.02 -16.65 -17.16
CA LYS A 90 -8.42 -15.65 -18.06
C LYS A 90 -9.13 -15.56 -19.42
N GLU A 91 -9.57 -16.69 -19.98
CA GLU A 91 -10.23 -16.76 -21.28
C GLU A 91 -11.74 -16.40 -21.22
N GLU A 92 -12.29 -16.13 -20.03
CA GLU A 92 -13.72 -15.89 -19.79
C GLU A 92 -14.65 -17.02 -20.29
N THR A 93 -14.15 -18.25 -20.26
CA THR A 93 -14.86 -19.45 -20.73
C THR A 93 -15.40 -20.30 -19.59
N LEU A 94 -14.81 -20.18 -18.40
CA LEU A 94 -15.19 -20.86 -17.18
C LEU A 94 -15.57 -19.86 -16.09
N LEU A 95 -16.65 -20.18 -15.38
CA LEU A 95 -17.13 -19.45 -14.22
C LEU A 95 -17.18 -20.40 -13.02
N ALA A 96 -16.43 -20.09 -11.97
CA ALA A 96 -16.52 -20.77 -10.69
C ALA A 96 -17.45 -19.97 -9.78
N VAL A 97 -18.42 -20.62 -9.14
CA VAL A 97 -19.43 -19.97 -8.30
C VAL A 97 -19.64 -20.76 -7.02
N SER A 98 -19.64 -20.09 -5.87
CA SER A 98 -20.13 -20.65 -4.61
C SER A 98 -21.50 -20.06 -4.27
N LEU A 99 -22.43 -20.94 -3.93
CA LEU A 99 -23.82 -20.62 -3.64
C LEU A 99 -24.12 -20.89 -2.17
N ALA A 100 -24.62 -19.89 -1.45
CA ALA A 100 -25.15 -20.06 -0.11
C ALA A 100 -26.58 -20.60 -0.20
N GLN A 101 -26.87 -21.72 0.45
CA GLN A 101 -28.21 -22.30 0.52
C GLN A 101 -28.94 -21.70 1.72
N ASN A 102 -29.99 -20.92 1.46
CA ASN A 102 -30.74 -20.22 2.49
C ASN A 102 -31.91 -21.08 2.97
N THR A 103 -32.00 -21.37 4.27
CA THR A 103 -33.04 -22.22 4.87
C THR A 103 -34.35 -21.47 5.18
N ARG A 104 -34.55 -20.26 4.65
CA ARG A 104 -35.69 -19.40 4.98
C ARG A 104 -37.04 -19.80 4.35
N GLY A 105 -37.08 -20.83 3.50
CA GLY A 105 -38.32 -21.32 2.89
C GLY A 105 -39.02 -22.41 3.73
N GLU A 106 -40.35 -22.48 3.65
CA GLU A 106 -41.18 -23.59 4.15
C GLU A 106 -40.96 -24.92 3.37
N GLU A 107 -39.75 -25.19 2.90
CA GLU A 107 -39.43 -26.46 2.27
C GLU A 107 -39.29 -27.53 3.36
N ARG A 108 -40.13 -28.58 3.28
CA ARG A 108 -40.21 -29.69 4.25
C ARG A 108 -38.90 -30.48 4.42
N LEU A 109 -37.91 -30.27 3.56
CA LEU A 109 -36.61 -30.93 3.58
C LEU A 109 -35.52 -29.86 3.71
N ARG A 110 -34.78 -29.88 4.83
CA ARG A 110 -33.60 -29.02 4.97
C ARG A 110 -32.55 -29.44 3.92
N PRO A 111 -31.89 -28.50 3.24
CA PRO A 111 -30.81 -28.83 2.33
C PRO A 111 -29.71 -29.63 3.05
N ILE A 112 -29.12 -30.61 2.34
CA ILE A 112 -28.09 -31.51 2.88
C ILE A 112 -26.77 -30.75 3.15
N SER A 113 -26.55 -29.60 2.50
CA SER A 113 -25.33 -28.80 2.60
C SER A 113 -25.64 -27.30 2.60
N LYS A 114 -24.96 -26.50 3.42
CA LYS A 114 -25.16 -25.03 3.44
C LYS A 114 -24.51 -24.28 2.27
N CYS A 115 -23.47 -24.84 1.64
CA CYS A 115 -22.73 -24.23 0.54
C CYS A 115 -22.55 -25.23 -0.61
N LEU A 116 -22.88 -24.80 -1.83
CA LEU A 116 -22.66 -25.56 -3.06
C LEU A 116 -21.74 -24.79 -4.00
N THR A 117 -20.61 -25.38 -4.36
CA THR A 117 -19.63 -24.78 -5.26
C THR A 117 -19.63 -25.47 -6.62
N LEU A 118 -19.78 -24.68 -7.68
CA LEU A 118 -19.95 -25.12 -9.06
C LEU A 118 -18.83 -24.57 -9.94
N LEU A 119 -18.48 -25.35 -10.97
CA LEU A 119 -17.68 -24.93 -12.13
C LEU A 119 -18.54 -25.03 -13.39
N ILE A 120 -18.68 -23.91 -14.10
CA ILE A 120 -19.63 -23.76 -15.20
C ILE A 120 -18.87 -23.34 -16.47
N GLU A 121 -19.07 -24.07 -17.57
CA GLU A 121 -18.69 -23.60 -18.91
C GLU A 121 -19.70 -22.55 -19.38
N ILE A 122 -19.23 -21.36 -19.74
CA ILE A 122 -20.10 -20.22 -20.13
C ILE A 122 -19.95 -19.80 -21.59
N HIS A 123 -18.88 -20.18 -22.28
CA HIS A 123 -18.67 -19.88 -23.70
C HIS A 123 -18.09 -21.10 -24.46
N PRO A 124 -18.93 -22.03 -24.93
CA PRO A 124 -20.40 -22.05 -24.85
C PRO A 124 -20.94 -22.51 -23.49
N ILE A 125 -22.20 -22.17 -23.19
CA ILE A 125 -22.91 -22.75 -22.04
C ILE A 125 -23.19 -24.22 -22.36
N ASN A 126 -22.56 -25.14 -21.62
CA ASN A 126 -22.59 -26.55 -21.97
C ASN A 126 -22.60 -27.46 -20.73
N ASN A 127 -21.61 -27.33 -19.85
CA ASN A 127 -21.44 -28.23 -18.71
C ASN A 127 -21.40 -27.49 -17.37
N THR A 128 -21.99 -28.10 -16.34
CA THR A 128 -21.91 -27.64 -14.94
C THR A 128 -21.46 -28.80 -14.07
N LYS A 129 -20.39 -28.59 -13.29
CA LYS A 129 -19.81 -29.59 -12.40
C LYS A 129 -19.84 -29.11 -10.96
N VAL A 130 -20.26 -30.00 -10.06
CA VAL A 130 -20.21 -29.74 -8.61
C VAL A 130 -18.78 -30.02 -8.14
N LEU A 131 -18.12 -29.01 -7.58
CA LEU A 131 -16.77 -29.13 -7.02
C LEU A 131 -16.81 -29.56 -5.55
N LYS A 132 -17.67 -28.93 -4.76
CA LYS A 132 -17.92 -29.26 -3.34
C LYS A 132 -19.36 -28.94 -2.94
N ALA A 133 -19.88 -29.74 -2.00
CA ALA A 133 -21.11 -29.49 -1.27
C ALA A 133 -20.81 -29.71 0.21
N VAL A 134 -20.76 -28.62 1.00
CA VAL A 134 -20.26 -28.62 2.38
C VAL A 134 -21.07 -27.69 3.28
N ASP A 135 -20.94 -27.84 4.59
CA ASP A 135 -21.66 -27.04 5.59
C ASP A 135 -20.91 -25.77 6.04
N CYS A 136 -19.79 -25.46 5.40
CA CYS A 136 -18.96 -24.30 5.66
C CYS A 136 -18.89 -23.38 4.42
N ARG A 137 -18.41 -22.15 4.57
CA ARG A 137 -18.24 -21.26 3.41
C ARG A 137 -17.11 -21.72 2.51
N VAL A 138 -17.31 -21.52 1.22
CA VAL A 138 -16.29 -21.76 0.19
C VAL A 138 -16.08 -20.50 -0.64
N LYS A 139 -14.81 -20.14 -0.84
CA LYS A 139 -14.37 -19.06 -1.73
C LYS A 139 -13.60 -19.66 -2.90
N VAL A 140 -13.72 -19.03 -4.07
CA VAL A 140 -13.14 -19.52 -5.32
C VAL A 140 -12.41 -18.39 -6.03
N GLN A 141 -11.23 -18.69 -6.59
CA GLN A 141 -10.43 -17.70 -7.30
C GLN A 141 -9.58 -18.36 -8.39
N PHE A 142 -9.73 -17.92 -9.65
CA PHE A 142 -8.86 -18.38 -10.72
C PHE A 142 -7.49 -17.71 -10.70
N LEU A 143 -6.48 -18.49 -11.04
CA LEU A 143 -5.13 -18.02 -11.34
C LEU A 143 -5.05 -17.55 -12.80
N HIS A 144 -4.33 -16.46 -13.02
CA HIS A 144 -4.14 -15.85 -14.34
C HIS A 144 -2.73 -16.14 -14.86
N GLN A 145 -2.57 -17.24 -15.59
CA GLN A 145 -1.28 -17.65 -16.15
C GLN A 145 -0.99 -16.95 -17.48
N GLU A 146 0.29 -16.78 -17.82
CA GLU A 146 0.69 -16.37 -19.16
C GLU A 146 0.57 -17.55 -20.12
N THR A 147 -0.05 -17.31 -21.27
CA THR A 147 -0.34 -18.35 -22.24
C THR A 147 0.95 -18.64 -23.01
N ASP A 148 1.70 -19.67 -22.61
CA ASP A 148 2.79 -20.15 -23.44
C ASP A 148 2.20 -20.84 -24.68
N ARG A 149 2.62 -20.40 -25.88
CA ARG A 149 2.09 -20.85 -27.18
C ARG A 149 2.21 -22.36 -27.40
N ARG A 150 3.02 -23.05 -26.58
CA ARG A 150 3.36 -24.47 -26.70
C ARG A 150 2.73 -25.38 -25.64
N SER A 151 1.91 -24.85 -24.72
CA SER A 151 1.42 -25.60 -23.56
C SER A 151 -0.05 -26.03 -23.68
N VAL A 152 -0.39 -27.18 -23.06
CA VAL A 152 -1.78 -27.66 -22.90
C VAL A 152 -2.61 -26.55 -22.26
N LEU A 153 -3.77 -26.21 -22.82
CA LEU A 153 -4.66 -25.22 -22.21
C LEU A 153 -5.13 -25.76 -20.86
N GLU A 154 -4.78 -25.06 -19.79
CA GLU A 154 -5.08 -25.46 -18.44
C GLU A 154 -5.43 -24.21 -17.65
N SER A 155 -6.58 -24.25 -16.98
CA SER A 155 -6.99 -23.24 -16.01
C SER A 155 -6.79 -23.77 -14.61
N HIS A 156 -6.38 -22.89 -13.71
CA HIS A 156 -6.05 -23.24 -12.34
C HIS A 156 -6.97 -22.49 -11.40
N LEU A 157 -7.69 -23.22 -10.54
CA LEU A 157 -8.72 -22.67 -9.66
C LEU A 157 -8.36 -22.96 -8.20
N LEU A 158 -8.20 -21.91 -7.41
CA LEU A 158 -8.11 -22.02 -5.95
C LEU A 158 -9.51 -22.15 -5.36
N LEU A 159 -9.68 -23.13 -4.48
CA LEU A 159 -10.87 -23.34 -3.66
C LEU A 159 -10.47 -23.30 -2.19
N LEU A 160 -11.01 -22.34 -1.45
CA LEU A 160 -10.70 -22.10 -0.06
C LEU A 160 -11.94 -22.38 0.79
N THR A 161 -11.79 -23.16 1.85
CA THR A 161 -12.90 -23.57 2.73
C THR A 161 -12.75 -22.95 4.10
N GLU A 162 -13.87 -22.64 4.75
CA GLU A 162 -13.89 -22.09 6.11
C GLU A 162 -13.40 -23.08 7.16
N ASP A 163 -13.37 -24.38 6.83
CA ASP A 163 -12.80 -25.45 7.66
C ASP A 163 -11.26 -25.49 7.62
N GLY A 164 -10.60 -24.54 6.94
CA GLY A 164 -9.15 -24.37 7.03
C GLY A 164 -8.34 -24.97 5.89
N TYR A 165 -8.97 -25.39 4.80
CA TYR A 165 -8.27 -25.99 3.64
C TYR A 165 -8.24 -25.09 2.41
N VAL A 166 -7.12 -25.13 1.69
CA VAL A 166 -6.94 -24.55 0.36
C VAL A 166 -6.53 -25.63 -0.62
N ASP A 167 -7.39 -25.85 -1.60
CA ASP A 167 -7.21 -26.82 -2.68
C ASP A 167 -6.97 -26.09 -4.01
N LEU A 168 -6.03 -26.56 -4.83
CA LEU A 168 -5.77 -26.08 -6.19
C LEU A 168 -6.30 -27.12 -7.18
N TYR A 169 -7.26 -26.71 -8.01
CA TYR A 169 -7.84 -27.53 -9.07
C TYR A 169 -7.14 -27.24 -10.40
N HIS A 170 -6.62 -28.30 -11.01
CA HIS A 170 -6.07 -28.29 -12.35
C HIS A 170 -7.17 -28.66 -13.36
N VAL A 171 -7.68 -27.64 -14.08
CA VAL A 171 -8.77 -27.78 -15.05
C VAL A 171 -8.19 -27.83 -16.46
N LEU A 172 -8.12 -29.04 -17.02
CA LEU A 172 -7.68 -29.23 -18.41
C LEU A 172 -8.74 -28.70 -19.38
N LEU A 173 -8.29 -28.05 -20.45
CA LEU A 173 -9.15 -27.42 -21.45
C LEU A 173 -8.80 -27.90 -22.86
N ASN A 174 -9.83 -28.10 -23.68
CA ASN A 174 -9.71 -28.42 -25.10
C ASN A 174 -10.28 -27.28 -25.96
N LYS A 175 -9.61 -26.99 -27.09
CA LYS A 175 -10.15 -26.10 -28.13
C LYS A 175 -11.00 -26.91 -29.10
N HIS A 176 -12.28 -26.58 -29.19
CA HIS A 176 -13.20 -27.11 -30.18
C HIS A 176 -13.46 -26.05 -31.27
N GLU A 177 -13.49 -26.49 -32.53
CA GLU A 177 -13.80 -25.64 -33.70
C GLU A 177 -12.93 -24.37 -33.83
N GLY A 178 -11.76 -24.32 -33.20
CA GLY A 178 -10.81 -23.19 -33.28
C GLY A 178 -11.10 -22.00 -32.36
N TYR A 179 -12.31 -21.84 -31.83
CA TYR A 179 -12.71 -20.70 -30.98
C TYR A 179 -13.43 -21.07 -29.67
N ARG A 180 -13.92 -22.30 -29.50
CA ARG A 180 -14.60 -22.74 -28.27
C ARG A 180 -13.61 -23.39 -27.33
N VAL A 181 -13.66 -23.07 -26.03
CA VAL A 181 -12.80 -23.68 -25.01
C VAL A 181 -13.67 -24.37 -23.98
N VAL A 182 -13.54 -25.70 -23.86
CA VAL A 182 -14.36 -26.55 -22.98
C VAL A 182 -13.47 -27.41 -22.08
N MET A 183 -14.00 -27.89 -20.95
CA MET A 183 -13.29 -28.76 -20.03
C MET A 183 -13.00 -30.11 -20.67
N ALA A 184 -11.75 -30.54 -20.59
CA ALA A 184 -11.32 -31.87 -21.01
C ALA A 184 -11.52 -32.86 -19.85
N ASN A 185 -12.23 -33.97 -20.10
CA ASN A 185 -12.44 -35.06 -19.15
C ASN A 185 -12.92 -34.59 -17.76
N PRO A 186 -14.09 -33.94 -17.66
CA PRO A 186 -14.55 -33.32 -16.41
C PRO A 186 -14.75 -34.33 -15.27
N GLU A 187 -14.95 -35.62 -15.57
CA GLU A 187 -15.04 -36.69 -14.55
C GLU A 187 -13.70 -36.95 -13.83
N ARG A 188 -12.58 -36.50 -14.38
CA ARG A 188 -11.25 -36.64 -13.77
C ARG A 188 -10.89 -35.46 -12.86
N LEU A 189 -11.70 -34.41 -12.83
CA LEU A 189 -11.43 -33.18 -12.07
C LEU A 189 -11.16 -33.43 -10.57
N PRO A 190 -11.84 -34.36 -9.87
CA PRO A 190 -11.52 -34.65 -8.47
C PRO A 190 -10.13 -35.28 -8.27
N LYS A 191 -9.54 -35.88 -9.31
CA LYS A 191 -8.22 -36.53 -9.26
C LYS A 191 -7.07 -35.56 -9.53
N THR A 192 -7.37 -34.33 -9.96
CA THR A 192 -6.38 -33.32 -10.34
C THR A 192 -6.31 -32.19 -9.30
N VAL A 193 -6.67 -32.48 -8.05
CA VAL A 193 -6.68 -31.53 -6.94
C VAL A 193 -5.40 -31.68 -6.12
N GLU A 194 -4.72 -30.57 -5.88
CA GLU A 194 -3.55 -30.48 -5.00
C GLU A 194 -3.91 -29.70 -3.72
N ARG A 195 -3.54 -30.23 -2.55
CA ARG A 195 -3.68 -29.51 -1.27
C ARG A 195 -2.52 -28.52 -1.12
N ILE A 196 -2.81 -27.23 -1.10
CA ILE A 196 -1.79 -26.18 -0.98
C ILE A 196 -1.52 -25.80 0.48
N ALA A 197 -2.58 -25.72 1.29
CA ALA A 197 -2.47 -25.40 2.71
C ALA A 197 -3.63 -25.99 3.52
N ASP A 198 -3.35 -26.31 4.77
CA ASP A 198 -4.27 -26.83 5.78
C ASP A 198 -4.13 -26.07 7.11
N ASP A 199 -5.03 -26.37 8.06
CA ASP A 199 -5.08 -25.80 9.42
C ASP A 199 -5.02 -24.26 9.44
N LEU A 200 -5.70 -23.64 8.48
CA LEU A 200 -5.74 -22.19 8.34
C LEU A 200 -6.66 -21.55 9.38
N SER A 201 -6.29 -20.34 9.79
CA SER A 201 -7.11 -19.48 10.64
C SER A 201 -7.44 -18.14 9.97
N TRP A 202 -6.63 -17.73 8.99
CA TRP A 202 -6.83 -16.52 8.20
C TRP A 202 -6.16 -16.64 6.84
N VAL A 203 -6.73 -16.01 5.81
CA VAL A 203 -6.17 -15.98 4.46
C VAL A 203 -6.45 -14.67 3.73
N GLN A 204 -5.45 -14.18 2.99
CA GLN A 204 -5.56 -13.03 2.08
C GLN A 204 -5.03 -13.37 0.69
N TRP A 205 -5.81 -12.99 -0.31
CA TRP A 205 -5.42 -13.09 -1.71
C TRP A 205 -4.93 -11.75 -2.26
N ASP A 206 -3.82 -11.77 -2.98
CA ASP A 206 -3.38 -10.70 -3.87
C ASP A 206 -3.47 -11.19 -5.31
N GLY A 207 -4.54 -10.77 -6.01
CA GLY A 207 -4.78 -11.15 -7.40
C GLY A 207 -3.81 -10.53 -8.39
N HIS A 208 -3.18 -9.39 -8.05
CA HIS A 208 -2.27 -8.71 -8.95
C HIS A 208 -0.95 -9.48 -9.06
N THR A 209 -0.40 -9.87 -7.92
CA THR A 209 0.88 -10.60 -7.83
C THR A 209 0.73 -12.12 -7.70
N GLN A 210 -0.51 -12.61 -7.61
CA GLN A 210 -0.86 -14.02 -7.41
C GLN A 210 -0.16 -14.64 -6.22
N ARG A 211 -0.34 -14.00 -5.06
CA ARG A 211 0.21 -14.42 -3.77
C ARG A 211 -0.92 -14.75 -2.81
N LEU A 212 -0.76 -15.86 -2.12
CA LEU A 212 -1.67 -16.29 -1.06
C LEU A 212 -0.96 -16.19 0.28
N TYR A 213 -1.45 -15.31 1.14
CA TYR A 213 -0.97 -15.16 2.51
C TYR A 213 -1.87 -15.96 3.45
N CYS A 214 -1.29 -16.90 4.18
CA CYS A 214 -1.99 -17.87 5.01
C CYS A 214 -1.47 -17.83 6.45
N LEU A 215 -2.36 -17.72 7.43
CA LEU A 215 -2.00 -17.83 8.84
C LEU A 215 -2.41 -19.20 9.38
N THR A 216 -1.44 -19.94 9.90
CA THR A 216 -1.67 -21.22 10.60
C THR A 216 -1.30 -21.10 12.06
N HIS A 217 -1.91 -21.94 12.90
CA HIS A 217 -1.59 -22.02 14.32
C HIS A 217 -1.28 -23.46 14.71
N LYS A 218 -0.02 -23.72 15.09
CA LYS A 218 0.40 -24.96 15.74
C LYS A 218 0.84 -24.61 17.17
N ASP A 219 2.13 -24.37 17.37
CA ASP A 219 2.67 -23.87 18.64
C ASP A 219 2.73 -22.34 18.71
N LYS A 220 2.96 -21.70 17.56
CA LYS A 220 2.97 -20.25 17.36
C LYS A 220 2.16 -19.91 16.11
N PHE A 221 1.67 -18.67 16.03
CA PHE A 221 1.08 -18.17 14.79
C PHE A 221 2.18 -17.95 13.75
N LEU A 222 2.02 -18.60 12.59
CA LEU A 222 2.97 -18.50 11.50
C LEU A 222 2.25 -18.03 10.24
N LEU A 223 2.64 -16.84 9.77
CA LEU A 223 2.19 -16.28 8.50
C LEU A 223 3.08 -16.80 7.38
N ARG A 224 2.50 -17.56 6.46
CA ARG A 224 3.16 -18.07 5.25
C ARG A 224 2.71 -17.30 4.02
N CYS A 225 3.59 -17.17 3.04
CA CYS A 225 3.21 -16.74 1.69
C CYS A 225 3.50 -17.85 0.69
N VAL A 226 2.48 -18.24 -0.08
CA VAL A 226 2.61 -19.10 -1.25
C VAL A 226 2.58 -18.22 -2.50
N GLN A 227 3.63 -18.27 -3.30
CA GLN A 227 3.72 -17.56 -4.57
C GLN A 227 3.32 -18.51 -5.71
N PHE A 228 2.36 -18.09 -6.53
CA PHE A 228 2.02 -18.79 -7.77
C PHE A 228 2.78 -18.15 -8.93
N TYR A 229 3.53 -18.95 -9.68
CA TYR A 229 4.30 -18.48 -10.83
C TYR A 229 3.57 -18.74 -12.14
N PRO A 230 3.83 -17.94 -13.20
CA PRO A 230 3.27 -18.19 -14.53
C PRO A 230 3.63 -19.57 -15.10
N SER A 231 4.76 -20.15 -14.68
CA SER A 231 5.24 -21.47 -15.12
C SER A 231 4.56 -22.66 -14.43
N ARG A 232 3.34 -22.47 -13.91
CA ARG A 232 2.48 -23.49 -13.25
C ARG A 232 2.93 -24.03 -11.91
N ASN A 233 4.10 -23.65 -11.41
CA ASN A 233 4.57 -24.06 -10.09
C ASN A 233 4.15 -23.05 -9.02
N CYS A 234 3.93 -23.52 -7.81
CA CYS A 234 3.85 -22.69 -6.62
C CYS A 234 4.91 -23.11 -5.60
N GLU A 235 5.35 -22.17 -4.77
CA GLU A 235 6.28 -22.47 -3.67
C GLU A 235 5.97 -21.58 -2.47
N THR A 236 6.27 -22.09 -1.26
CA THR A 236 6.25 -21.26 -0.05
C THR A 236 7.54 -20.44 0.01
N VAL A 237 7.39 -19.13 -0.12
CA VAL A 237 8.50 -18.17 -0.28
C VAL A 237 8.80 -17.39 0.98
N MET A 238 7.88 -17.37 1.94
CA MET A 238 8.06 -16.64 3.19
C MET A 238 7.38 -17.36 4.34
N GLU A 239 8.04 -17.33 5.50
CA GLU A 239 7.45 -17.64 6.80
C GLU A 239 7.79 -16.52 7.79
N LEU A 240 6.80 -16.04 8.54
CA LEU A 240 6.93 -14.97 9.52
C LEU A 240 6.14 -15.33 10.80
N PRO A 241 6.81 -15.57 11.94
CA PRO A 241 6.15 -15.72 13.22
C PRO A 241 5.44 -14.43 13.63
N LEU A 242 4.22 -14.53 14.15
CA LEU A 242 3.45 -13.40 14.67
C LEU A 242 3.03 -13.66 16.11
N GLU A 243 3.03 -12.60 16.90
CA GLU A 243 2.49 -12.62 18.27
C GLU A 243 1.02 -12.19 18.25
N LEU A 244 0.12 -13.16 18.33
CA LEU A 244 -1.33 -12.95 18.34
C LEU A 244 -1.95 -13.62 19.58
N PRO A 245 -3.12 -13.14 20.06
CA PRO A 245 -3.81 -13.72 21.20
C PRO A 245 -4.22 -15.16 20.95
N ALA A 246 -4.44 -15.93 22.01
CA ALA A 246 -5.01 -17.27 21.91
C ALA A 246 -6.40 -17.21 21.27
N ASN A 247 -6.58 -17.89 20.12
CA ASN A 247 -7.79 -17.89 19.29
C ASN A 247 -8.16 -16.53 18.68
N PRO A 248 -7.33 -15.96 17.78
CA PRO A 248 -7.56 -14.66 17.16
C PRO A 248 -8.75 -14.67 16.19
N PHE A 249 -9.12 -15.85 15.70
CA PHE A 249 -10.19 -16.06 14.74
C PHE A 249 -11.05 -17.25 15.20
N HIS A 250 -12.37 -17.07 15.23
CA HIS A 250 -13.34 -18.14 15.53
C HIS A 250 -13.55 -19.08 14.35
N THR A 251 -13.51 -18.54 13.13
CA THR A 251 -13.51 -19.28 11.88
C THR A 251 -12.53 -18.63 10.90
N VAL A 252 -12.17 -19.35 9.83
CA VAL A 252 -11.24 -18.82 8.82
C VAL A 252 -11.76 -17.52 8.24
N LYS A 253 -10.95 -16.48 8.33
CA LYS A 253 -11.25 -15.18 7.72
C LYS A 253 -10.66 -15.09 6.32
N PHE A 254 -11.51 -14.71 5.37
CA PHE A 254 -11.13 -14.48 3.97
C PHE A 254 -10.97 -12.98 3.70
N VAL A 255 -9.83 -12.56 3.17
CA VAL A 255 -9.56 -11.17 2.77
C VAL A 255 -9.28 -11.12 1.27
N ASN A 256 -9.98 -10.23 0.55
CA ASN A 256 -9.87 -10.03 -0.90
C ASN A 256 -10.18 -11.30 -1.74
N LEU A 257 -11.17 -12.09 -1.31
CA LEU A 257 -11.63 -13.32 -1.98
C LEU A 257 -13.14 -13.24 -2.27
N GLY A 258 -13.54 -12.18 -2.98
CA GLY A 258 -14.93 -11.83 -3.22
C GLY A 258 -15.73 -11.46 -1.98
N PHE A 259 -16.98 -11.04 -2.19
CA PHE A 259 -17.84 -10.43 -1.18
C PHE A 259 -19.11 -11.25 -0.97
N ASP A 260 -19.30 -11.75 0.25
CA ASP A 260 -20.47 -12.56 0.60
C ASP A 260 -21.56 -11.68 1.22
N HIS A 261 -22.61 -11.40 0.45
CA HIS A 261 -23.76 -10.60 0.87
C HIS A 261 -24.84 -11.42 1.59
N TYR A 262 -24.67 -12.73 1.70
CA TYR A 262 -25.66 -13.65 2.25
C TYR A 262 -25.19 -14.31 3.55
N HIS A 263 -24.05 -13.87 4.07
CA HIS A 263 -23.54 -14.33 5.36
C HIS A 263 -24.47 -13.88 6.50
N MET A 264 -25.22 -14.85 7.03
CA MET A 264 -26.21 -14.67 8.11
C MET A 264 -25.64 -14.94 9.51
N GLY A 265 -24.35 -15.29 9.64
CA GLY A 265 -23.73 -15.42 10.96
C GLY A 265 -23.87 -14.11 11.72
N ARG A 266 -24.10 -14.18 13.05
CA ARG A 266 -23.96 -12.98 13.90
C ARG A 266 -22.58 -12.37 13.58
N PRO A 267 -22.40 -11.05 13.59
CA PRO A 267 -21.07 -10.47 13.57
C PRO A 267 -20.38 -10.93 14.86
N GLU A 268 -19.81 -12.12 14.82
CA GLU A 268 -18.96 -12.65 15.87
C GLU A 268 -17.83 -11.64 15.99
N GLN A 269 -17.64 -11.14 17.21
CA GLN A 269 -16.65 -10.11 17.50
C GLN A 269 -15.31 -10.60 16.97
N GLU A 270 -14.86 -10.01 15.85
CA GLU A 270 -13.51 -10.25 15.36
C GLU A 270 -12.57 -9.75 16.44
N LEU A 271 -11.70 -10.64 16.93
CA LEU A 271 -10.70 -10.26 17.94
C LEU A 271 -9.49 -9.61 17.26
N VAL A 272 -9.25 -9.97 16.00
CA VAL A 272 -8.13 -9.45 15.21
C VAL A 272 -8.61 -9.06 13.82
N ARG A 273 -8.21 -7.87 13.38
CA ARG A 273 -8.24 -7.50 11.96
C ARG A 273 -6.82 -7.40 11.45
N MET A 274 -6.49 -8.16 10.40
CA MET A 274 -5.16 -8.23 9.82
C MET A 274 -5.17 -7.97 8.31
N LYS A 275 -4.13 -7.32 7.80
CA LYS A 275 -3.84 -7.12 6.36
C LYS A 275 -2.35 -7.18 6.05
N VAL A 276 -2.02 -7.68 4.87
CA VAL A 276 -0.66 -7.68 4.32
C VAL A 276 -0.58 -6.71 3.14
N PHE A 277 0.47 -5.91 3.09
CA PHE A 277 0.74 -4.97 2.00
C PHE A 277 2.15 -5.14 1.45
N THR A 278 2.28 -5.12 0.12
CA THR A 278 3.56 -5.13 -0.60
C THR A 278 3.68 -3.95 -1.55
N ASN A 279 4.91 -3.60 -1.92
CA ASN A 279 5.20 -2.58 -2.94
C ASN A 279 6.35 -3.06 -3.85
N ARG A 280 6.33 -2.65 -5.11
CA ARG A 280 7.31 -2.96 -6.17
C ARG A 280 8.76 -2.72 -5.79
N ILE A 281 9.03 -1.81 -4.87
CA ILE A 281 10.39 -1.51 -4.38
C ILE A 281 10.93 -2.54 -3.36
N GLY A 282 10.24 -3.66 -3.16
CA GLY A 282 10.65 -4.71 -2.22
C GLY A 282 10.36 -4.35 -0.76
N SER A 283 9.29 -3.60 -0.50
CA SER A 283 8.80 -3.36 0.86
C SER A 283 7.58 -4.24 1.15
N MET A 284 7.52 -4.81 2.35
CA MET A 284 6.38 -5.56 2.85
C MET A 284 6.04 -5.10 4.27
N CYS A 285 4.73 -5.01 4.55
CA CYS A 285 4.19 -4.69 5.86
C CYS A 285 3.05 -5.65 6.23
N VAL A 286 3.01 -6.10 7.50
CA VAL A 286 1.87 -6.83 8.07
C VAL A 286 1.25 -5.97 9.15
N CYS A 287 -0.02 -5.64 8.98
CA CYS A 287 -0.76 -4.77 9.90
C CYS A 287 -1.83 -5.58 10.60
N TYR A 288 -1.91 -5.52 11.92
CA TYR A 288 -3.03 -6.10 12.66
C TYR A 288 -3.45 -5.24 13.84
N SER A 289 -4.71 -5.37 14.25
CA SER A 289 -5.30 -4.62 15.36
C SER A 289 -6.08 -5.54 16.29
N GLN A 290 -6.06 -5.20 17.57
CA GLN A 290 -6.71 -5.93 18.65
C GLN A 290 -7.47 -4.93 19.54
N PRO A 291 -8.81 -4.93 19.52
CA PRO A 291 -9.60 -4.20 20.49
C PRO A 291 -9.51 -4.94 21.83
N ARG A 292 -9.14 -4.21 22.89
CA ARG A 292 -9.11 -4.78 24.23
C ARG A 292 -10.51 -4.73 24.84
N LYS A 293 -10.94 -5.86 25.41
CA LYS A 293 -12.28 -6.01 25.99
C LYS A 293 -12.55 -5.08 27.18
N ASP A 294 -11.49 -4.64 27.89
CA ASP A 294 -11.61 -3.93 29.18
C ASP A 294 -10.88 -2.57 29.24
N SER A 295 -10.40 -2.02 28.13
CA SER A 295 -9.65 -0.74 28.15
C SER A 295 -10.13 0.24 27.09
N GLN A 296 -10.12 1.53 27.43
CA GLN A 296 -10.29 2.68 26.53
C GLN A 296 -9.13 2.82 25.52
N GLU A 297 -8.45 1.72 25.21
CA GLU A 297 -7.23 1.68 24.41
C GLU A 297 -7.42 0.75 23.22
N LEU A 298 -7.05 1.25 22.04
CA LEU A 298 -6.87 0.42 20.86
C LEU A 298 -5.40 0.09 20.70
N ILE A 299 -5.09 -1.18 20.41
CA ILE A 299 -3.75 -1.63 20.06
C ILE A 299 -3.73 -2.05 18.59
N TYR A 300 -2.73 -1.56 17.85
CA TYR A 300 -2.41 -2.10 16.53
C TYR A 300 -0.91 -2.15 16.32
N THR A 301 -0.49 -3.11 15.50
CA THR A 301 0.91 -3.38 15.20
C THR A 301 1.14 -3.33 13.70
N VAL A 302 2.24 -2.71 13.30
CA VAL A 302 2.76 -2.69 11.93
C VAL A 302 4.12 -3.37 11.93
N VAL A 303 4.17 -4.58 11.38
CA VAL A 303 5.42 -5.32 11.16
C VAL A 303 6.03 -4.87 9.84
N LEU A 304 7.18 -4.22 9.89
CA LEU A 304 7.94 -3.72 8.75
C LEU A 304 9.02 -4.76 8.38
N VAL A 305 8.63 -5.80 7.64
CA VAL A 305 9.53 -6.93 7.29
C VAL A 305 10.83 -6.45 6.61
N HIS A 306 10.71 -5.47 5.72
CA HIS A 306 11.83 -4.86 5.00
C HIS A 306 12.76 -4.01 5.88
N LYS A 307 12.33 -3.66 7.10
CA LYS A 307 13.11 -2.95 8.12
C LYS A 307 13.48 -3.82 9.31
N ASP A 308 13.15 -5.11 9.26
CA ASP A 308 13.42 -6.06 10.33
C ASP A 308 12.91 -5.62 11.71
N CYS A 309 11.74 -4.96 11.75
CA CYS A 309 11.18 -4.48 13.01
C CYS A 309 9.65 -4.55 13.04
N SER A 310 9.09 -4.57 14.25
CA SER A 310 7.67 -4.39 14.53
C SER A 310 7.46 -3.08 15.27
N LYS A 311 6.35 -2.38 14.99
CA LYS A 311 5.90 -1.22 15.77
C LYS A 311 4.51 -1.45 16.30
N THR A 312 4.39 -1.45 17.62
CA THR A 312 3.10 -1.58 18.31
C THR A 312 2.69 -0.24 18.88
N PHE A 313 1.48 0.20 18.53
CA PHE A 313 0.90 1.46 18.93
C PHE A 313 -0.28 1.20 19.85
N ARG A 314 -0.29 1.87 20.99
CA ARG A 314 -1.40 1.88 21.94
C ARG A 314 -1.97 3.28 22.00
N VAL A 315 -3.23 3.43 21.60
CA VAL A 315 -3.92 4.72 21.46
C VAL A 315 -5.05 4.81 22.47
N SER A 316 -5.08 5.87 23.27
CA SER A 316 -6.18 6.18 24.19
C SER A 316 -7.35 6.85 23.45
N LEU A 317 -8.57 6.35 23.64
CA LEU A 317 -9.76 6.77 22.86
C LEU A 317 -10.64 7.86 23.51
N GLY A 318 -10.35 8.33 24.73
CA GLY A 318 -11.13 9.38 25.43
C GLY A 318 -12.51 8.93 25.98
N SER A 319 -13.09 9.63 26.97
CA SER A 319 -14.10 9.08 27.89
C SER A 319 -15.60 9.42 27.68
N GLU A 320 -16.42 8.42 28.04
CA GLU A 320 -17.80 8.38 28.62
C GLU A 320 -19.08 8.29 27.76
N GLN A 321 -19.28 9.00 26.65
CA GLN A 321 -20.60 8.96 25.97
C GLN A 321 -20.77 7.85 24.91
N SER A 322 -19.72 7.08 24.59
CA SER A 322 -19.72 6.06 23.52
C SER A 322 -19.22 4.68 23.97
N GLN A 323 -19.32 4.39 25.28
CA GLN A 323 -18.75 3.21 25.95
C GLN A 323 -19.14 1.86 25.33
N HIS A 324 -20.33 1.74 24.75
CA HIS A 324 -20.81 0.46 24.18
C HIS A 324 -20.52 0.26 22.67
N LYS A 325 -20.06 1.29 21.95
CA LYS A 325 -19.78 1.19 20.50
C LYS A 325 -18.29 1.07 20.17
N ALA A 326 -17.39 1.58 21.01
CA ALA A 326 -15.95 1.62 20.72
C ALA A 326 -15.27 0.24 20.77
N ALA A 327 -15.66 -0.62 21.71
CA ALA A 327 -15.03 -1.94 21.96
C ALA A 327 -15.16 -2.95 20.81
N GLN A 328 -15.94 -2.62 19.77
CA GLN A 328 -16.19 -3.48 18.61
C GLN A 328 -15.62 -2.91 17.30
N LEU A 329 -14.92 -1.78 17.34
CA LEU A 329 -14.44 -1.10 16.14
C LEU A 329 -12.98 -1.42 15.87
N HIS A 330 -12.71 -1.99 14.71
CA HIS A 330 -11.36 -2.11 14.17
C HIS A 330 -11.02 -0.92 13.27
N PRO A 331 -9.77 -0.43 13.31
CA PRO A 331 -9.29 0.52 12.34
C PRO A 331 -9.26 -0.09 10.93
N LEU A 332 -9.28 0.78 9.93
CA LEU A 332 -8.94 0.46 8.55
C LEU A 332 -7.45 0.71 8.36
N PHE A 333 -6.77 -0.24 7.72
CA PHE A 333 -5.40 -0.08 7.25
C PHE A 333 -5.44 0.23 5.75
N ILE A 334 -5.02 1.44 5.37
CA ILE A 334 -5.09 1.95 4.00
C ILE A 334 -3.67 2.24 3.50
N PRO A 335 -3.15 1.49 2.52
CA PRO A 335 -1.83 1.76 1.95
C PRO A 335 -1.90 2.96 1.00
N ILE A 336 -0.99 3.93 1.15
CA ILE A 336 -0.83 5.07 0.24
C ILE A 336 0.66 5.27 -0.01
N GLY A 337 1.14 4.76 -1.15
CA GLY A 337 2.57 4.75 -1.49
C GLY A 337 3.42 4.00 -0.47
N TYR A 338 4.23 4.74 0.29
CA TYR A 338 5.03 4.22 1.40
C TYR A 338 4.48 4.62 2.79
N TYR A 339 3.25 5.11 2.83
CA TYR A 339 2.52 5.34 4.07
C TYR A 339 1.48 4.24 4.29
N ILE A 340 1.23 3.94 5.56
CA ILE A 340 0.07 3.16 6.00
C ILE A 340 -0.78 4.07 6.87
N LEU A 341 -2.01 4.32 6.43
CA LEU A 341 -2.99 5.04 7.22
C LEU A 341 -3.76 4.05 8.09
N VAL A 342 -3.75 4.31 9.39
CA VAL A 342 -4.58 3.61 10.37
C VAL A 342 -5.71 4.56 10.74
N TYR A 343 -6.90 4.25 10.25
CA TYR A 343 -8.08 5.12 10.39
C TYR A 343 -9.15 4.45 11.25
N LEU A 344 -9.52 5.11 12.35
CA LEU A 344 -10.68 4.74 13.15
C LEU A 344 -11.67 5.90 13.14
N LYS A 345 -12.80 5.72 12.43
CA LYS A 345 -13.83 6.74 12.22
C LYS A 345 -14.30 7.36 13.53
N GLY A 346 -14.17 8.69 13.63
CA GLY A 346 -14.59 9.47 14.80
C GLY A 346 -13.61 9.47 15.96
N TYR A 347 -12.47 8.79 15.85
CA TYR A 347 -11.46 8.70 16.91
C TYR A 347 -10.11 9.28 16.47
N PHE A 348 -9.44 8.62 15.52
CA PHE A 348 -8.12 9.04 15.07
C PHE A 348 -7.80 8.64 13.62
N LEU A 349 -6.80 9.33 13.06
CA LEU A 349 -6.11 8.99 11.82
C LEU A 349 -4.60 9.05 12.07
N HIS A 350 -3.93 7.92 11.92
CA HIS A 350 -2.47 7.84 11.99
C HIS A 350 -1.90 7.55 10.59
N CYS A 351 -1.14 8.49 10.04
CA CYS A 351 -0.40 8.33 8.79
C CYS A 351 1.04 7.91 9.11
N ILE A 352 1.30 6.60 9.09
CA ILE A 352 2.59 6.01 9.47
C ILE A 352 3.51 6.00 8.26
N ASN A 353 4.66 6.65 8.39
CA ASN A 353 5.71 6.59 7.37
C ASN A 353 6.50 5.29 7.52
N THR A 354 6.36 4.36 6.57
CA THR A 354 7.01 3.04 6.68
C THR A 354 8.48 3.07 6.28
N ARG A 355 8.97 4.18 5.70
CA ARG A 355 10.38 4.36 5.35
C ARG A 355 11.15 4.97 6.52
N GLN A 356 10.72 6.13 6.99
CA GLN A 356 11.40 6.91 8.03
C GLN A 356 10.91 6.50 9.43
N GLN A 357 11.02 5.20 9.73
CA GLN A 357 10.42 4.62 10.93
C GLN A 357 11.17 4.95 12.23
N GLU A 358 12.42 5.40 12.16
CA GLU A 358 13.26 5.59 13.36
C GLU A 358 12.70 6.61 14.35
N MET A 359 12.08 7.68 13.86
CA MET A 359 11.55 8.76 14.69
C MET A 359 10.06 8.96 14.42
N PRO A 360 9.21 8.98 15.46
CA PRO A 360 7.76 9.07 15.29
C PRO A 360 7.31 10.42 14.73
N CYS A 361 8.10 11.48 14.85
CA CYS A 361 7.81 12.81 14.30
C CYS A 361 7.73 12.88 12.76
N HIS A 362 8.08 11.81 12.04
CA HIS A 362 7.86 11.70 10.59
C HIS A 362 6.52 11.03 10.24
N SER A 363 5.76 10.60 11.25
CA SER A 363 4.40 10.08 11.11
C SER A 363 3.41 11.09 11.67
N LEU A 364 2.29 11.28 10.96
CA LEU A 364 1.29 12.28 11.35
C LEU A 364 0.14 11.60 12.10
N PHE A 365 -0.16 12.06 13.31
CA PHE A 365 -1.30 11.58 14.09
C PHE A 365 -2.32 12.70 14.32
N LEU A 366 -3.58 12.44 13.97
CA LEU A 366 -4.72 13.33 14.16
C LEU A 366 -5.78 12.64 15.04
N SER A 367 -6.42 13.38 15.94
CA SER A 367 -7.51 12.90 16.80
C SER A 367 -8.59 13.99 16.95
N GLY A 368 -9.80 13.62 17.38
CA GLY A 368 -10.90 14.57 17.62
C GLY A 368 -11.67 15.00 16.37
N HIS A 369 -12.17 16.24 16.34
CA HIS A 369 -13.03 16.76 15.25
C HIS A 369 -12.32 16.87 13.88
N ASP A 370 -10.98 16.84 13.86
CA ASP A 370 -10.16 16.94 12.65
C ASP A 370 -10.09 15.62 11.84
N VAL A 371 -10.77 14.57 12.32
CA VAL A 371 -10.67 13.18 11.81
C VAL A 371 -11.81 12.80 10.86
N ASP A 372 -12.78 13.66 10.60
CA ASP A 372 -13.86 13.31 9.67
C ASP A 372 -13.36 13.25 8.22
N LEU A 373 -13.34 12.04 7.66
CA LEU A 373 -12.95 11.78 6.28
C LEU A 373 -14.12 11.90 5.29
N GLY A 374 -15.32 12.24 5.75
CA GLY A 374 -16.53 12.28 4.91
C GLY A 374 -16.98 10.89 4.45
N LEU A 375 -16.39 9.82 5.01
CA LEU A 375 -16.86 8.44 4.82
C LEU A 375 -18.20 8.29 5.54
N GLN A 376 -19.30 8.28 4.78
CA GLN A 376 -20.64 8.07 5.35
C GLN A 376 -20.78 6.68 6.00
N CYS A 377 -20.06 5.67 5.49
CA CYS A 377 -20.19 4.27 5.92
C CYS A 377 -19.43 3.92 7.22
N GLN A 378 -19.80 2.82 7.87
CA GLN A 378 -19.08 2.25 9.02
C GLN A 378 -17.86 1.45 8.54
N SER A 379 -16.78 1.42 9.34
CA SER A 379 -15.52 0.69 9.04
C SER A 379 -15.74 -0.79 8.66
N ALA A 380 -16.79 -1.43 9.20
CA ALA A 380 -17.10 -2.84 8.92
C ALA A 380 -17.51 -3.12 7.46
N ASN A 381 -18.05 -2.13 6.75
CA ASN A 381 -18.55 -2.29 5.38
C ASN A 381 -17.54 -1.85 4.31
N VAL A 382 -16.36 -1.36 4.72
CA VAL A 382 -15.33 -0.86 3.82
C VAL A 382 -14.24 -1.90 3.65
N THR A 383 -14.04 -2.36 2.41
CA THR A 383 -12.92 -3.23 2.06
C THR A 383 -11.81 -2.43 1.39
N VAL A 384 -10.61 -2.46 1.96
CA VAL A 384 -9.41 -1.90 1.30
C VAL A 384 -8.90 -2.88 0.26
N LEU A 385 -8.89 -2.45 -0.99
CA LEU A 385 -8.34 -3.13 -2.14
C LEU A 385 -6.88 -2.67 -2.30
N HIS A 386 -5.95 -3.61 -2.29
CA HIS A 386 -4.52 -3.33 -2.48
C HIS A 386 -4.08 -3.88 -3.83
N ALA A 387 -3.41 -3.06 -4.62
CA ALA A 387 -2.71 -3.47 -5.81
C ALA A 387 -1.30 -2.88 -5.75
N GLU A 388 -0.28 -3.73 -5.88
CA GLU A 388 1.14 -3.33 -5.75
C GLU A 388 1.55 -2.21 -6.74
N GLU A 389 0.83 -2.09 -7.85
CA GLU A 389 1.07 -1.09 -8.90
C GLU A 389 0.46 0.28 -8.61
N GLU A 390 -0.58 0.34 -7.77
CA GLU A 390 -1.28 1.58 -7.48
C GLU A 390 -0.57 2.36 -6.36
N SER A 391 -0.29 3.63 -6.61
CA SER A 391 0.31 4.52 -5.60
C SER A 391 -0.68 4.97 -4.53
N CYS A 392 -1.97 4.77 -4.76
CA CYS A 392 -3.07 5.20 -3.88
C CYS A 392 -3.95 4.00 -3.54
N GLY A 393 -4.31 3.84 -2.27
CA GLY A 393 -5.18 2.75 -1.83
C GLY A 393 -6.60 2.91 -2.37
N SER A 394 -7.19 1.80 -2.81
CA SER A 394 -8.58 1.76 -3.26
C SER A 394 -9.50 1.23 -2.15
N LEU A 395 -10.67 1.85 -1.96
CA LEU A 395 -11.65 1.54 -0.92
C LEU A 395 -12.99 1.19 -1.55
N LEU A 396 -13.48 -0.03 -1.31
CA LEU A 396 -14.82 -0.46 -1.69
C LEU A 396 -15.76 -0.29 -0.51
N ASP A 397 -16.79 0.54 -0.68
CA ASP A 397 -17.95 0.56 0.20
C ASP A 397 -18.97 -0.46 -0.29
N LEU A 398 -19.10 -1.57 0.43
CA LEU A 398 -19.98 -2.67 0.07
C LEU A 398 -21.46 -2.28 0.19
N ALA A 399 -21.81 -1.37 1.10
CA ALA A 399 -23.19 -0.97 1.31
C ALA A 399 -23.69 -0.07 0.18
N SER A 400 -22.83 0.81 -0.34
CA SER A 400 -23.20 1.73 -1.43
C SER A 400 -22.82 1.21 -2.82
N GLY A 401 -22.04 0.12 -2.92
CA GLY A 401 -21.51 -0.38 -4.19
C GLY A 401 -20.53 0.58 -4.88
N LYS A 402 -19.79 1.41 -4.11
CA LYS A 402 -18.89 2.43 -4.67
C LYS A 402 -17.43 2.12 -4.38
N ILE A 403 -16.57 2.34 -5.36
CA ILE A 403 -15.12 2.24 -5.20
C ILE A 403 -14.51 3.63 -5.26
N HIS A 404 -13.69 3.97 -4.28
CA HIS A 404 -13.00 5.23 -4.15
C HIS A 404 -11.49 5.02 -4.12
N THR A 405 -10.73 5.98 -4.67
CA THR A 405 -9.30 6.11 -4.42
C THR A 405 -9.08 7.04 -3.25
N ALA A 406 -8.23 6.64 -2.30
CA ALA A 406 -7.83 7.44 -1.16
C ALA A 406 -6.57 8.23 -1.48
N GLU A 407 -6.63 9.56 -1.30
CA GLU A 407 -5.52 10.47 -1.55
C GLU A 407 -5.35 11.43 -0.36
N LEU A 408 -4.11 11.80 -0.05
CA LEU A 408 -3.84 12.84 0.94
C LEU A 408 -4.13 14.22 0.34
N SER A 409 -4.72 15.13 1.12
CA SER A 409 -5.03 16.50 0.68
C SER A 409 -3.83 17.43 0.88
N PRO A 410 -3.21 17.96 -0.20
CA PRO A 410 -2.11 18.93 -0.07
C PRO A 410 -2.56 20.20 0.65
N ALA A 411 -3.79 20.65 0.39
CA ALA A 411 -4.36 21.85 1.03
C ALA A 411 -4.50 21.68 2.56
N TYR A 412 -4.86 20.48 3.03
CA TYR A 412 -4.98 20.21 4.46
C TYR A 412 -3.59 20.14 5.12
N LEU A 413 -2.61 19.52 4.47
CA LEU A 413 -1.23 19.47 5.00
C LEU A 413 -0.61 20.87 5.06
N LEU A 414 -0.85 21.73 4.06
CA LEU A 414 -0.46 23.14 4.08
C LEU A 414 -1.15 23.90 5.22
N GLN A 415 -2.41 23.57 5.56
CA GLN A 415 -3.09 24.15 6.70
C GLN A 415 -2.42 23.75 8.02
N ILE A 416 -1.94 22.51 8.16
CA ILE A 416 -1.17 22.08 9.35
C ILE A 416 0.10 22.94 9.48
N LEU A 417 0.85 23.15 8.39
CA LEU A 417 2.04 24.02 8.40
C LEU A 417 1.72 25.46 8.83
N ARG A 418 0.61 26.02 8.34
CA ARG A 418 0.16 27.39 8.62
C ARG A 418 -0.59 27.56 9.94
N SER A 419 -0.95 26.47 10.61
CA SER A 419 -1.79 26.54 11.80
C SER A 419 -1.00 27.11 12.98
N SER A 420 -1.31 28.36 13.35
CA SER A 420 -0.70 29.07 14.49
C SER A 420 -1.62 29.15 15.72
N TYR A 421 -2.86 28.66 15.63
CA TYR A 421 -3.94 29.19 16.47
C TYR A 421 -4.45 28.34 17.64
N ARG A 422 -3.92 27.14 17.96
CA ARG A 422 -4.52 26.30 19.03
C ARG A 422 -3.57 25.44 19.88
N CYS A 423 -2.27 25.66 19.88
CA CYS A 423 -1.39 24.98 20.86
C CYS A 423 -0.19 25.85 21.23
N PRO A 424 0.24 25.84 22.51
CA PRO A 424 1.53 26.41 22.89
C PRO A 424 2.63 25.76 22.03
N SER A 425 3.55 26.62 21.54
CA SER A 425 4.48 26.42 20.42
C SER A 425 5.10 25.02 20.28
N ASN A 426 5.43 24.35 21.39
CA ASN A 426 6.23 23.13 21.35
C ASN A 426 5.45 21.83 21.04
N LYS A 427 4.10 21.85 21.03
CA LYS A 427 3.27 20.63 20.77
C LYS A 427 2.92 20.40 19.30
N ALA A 428 2.98 21.43 18.46
CA ALA A 428 2.59 21.35 17.04
C ALA A 428 3.74 20.97 16.10
N ASP A 429 4.98 21.15 16.55
CA ASP A 429 6.17 20.95 15.72
C ASP A 429 6.32 19.53 15.12
N PRO A 430 6.01 18.43 15.83
CA PRO A 430 6.07 17.09 15.23
C PRO A 430 5.06 16.94 14.08
N GLN A 431 3.87 17.53 14.21
CA GLN A 431 2.87 17.50 13.15
C GLN A 431 3.28 18.35 11.95
N ARG A 432 3.91 19.52 12.19
CA ARG A 432 4.47 20.36 11.13
C ARG A 432 5.60 19.66 10.39
N LEU A 433 6.51 19.01 11.12
CA LEU A 433 7.60 18.22 10.56
C LEU A 433 7.06 17.08 9.68
N ALA A 434 6.13 16.26 10.20
CA ALA A 434 5.49 15.20 9.43
C ALA A 434 4.77 15.72 8.19
N ALA A 435 4.03 16.83 8.32
CA ALA A 435 3.33 17.46 7.19
C ALA A 435 4.31 17.98 6.12
N LEU A 436 5.42 18.59 6.54
CA LEU A 436 6.48 19.08 5.65
C LEU A 436 7.11 17.93 4.86
N HIS A 437 7.47 16.83 5.54
CA HIS A 437 7.99 15.62 4.87
C HIS A 437 6.99 15.01 3.90
N CYS A 438 5.71 14.95 4.29
CA CYS A 438 4.67 14.45 3.40
C CYS A 438 4.53 15.32 2.14
N LEU A 439 4.51 16.64 2.30
CA LEU A 439 4.43 17.59 1.19
C LEU A 439 5.66 17.55 0.28
N LEU A 440 6.87 17.51 0.85
CA LEU A 440 8.12 17.53 0.09
C LEU A 440 8.44 16.17 -0.51
N VAL A 441 8.47 15.11 0.28
CA VAL A 441 8.98 13.80 -0.17
C VAL A 441 7.92 12.99 -0.89
N TYR A 442 6.70 12.92 -0.34
CA TYR A 442 5.61 12.12 -0.92
C TYR A 442 4.89 12.86 -2.06
N MET A 443 4.52 14.12 -1.86
CA MET A 443 3.75 14.91 -2.84
C MET A 443 4.61 15.76 -3.78
N GLY A 444 5.90 15.93 -3.52
CA GLY A 444 6.74 16.95 -4.15
C GLY A 444 7.09 16.76 -5.62
N LYS A 445 6.31 16.00 -6.40
CA LYS A 445 6.39 16.02 -7.87
C LYS A 445 5.72 17.29 -8.45
N ASP A 446 4.96 18.03 -7.65
CA ASP A 446 4.28 19.27 -8.03
C ASP A 446 5.14 20.52 -7.70
N PRO A 447 5.69 21.23 -8.71
CA PRO A 447 6.49 22.44 -8.49
C PRO A 447 5.70 23.56 -7.81
N SER A 448 4.39 23.63 -8.00
CA SER A 448 3.54 24.66 -7.38
C SER A 448 3.44 24.46 -5.87
N LEU A 449 3.56 23.22 -5.40
CA LEU A 449 3.57 22.88 -3.99
C LEU A 449 4.90 23.28 -3.34
N GLU A 450 6.03 23.02 -4.02
CA GLU A 450 7.36 23.44 -3.56
C GLU A 450 7.42 24.96 -3.40
N LEU A 451 6.85 25.74 -4.34
CA LEU A 451 6.74 27.21 -4.22
C LEU A 451 5.93 27.65 -2.99
N LYS A 452 4.77 27.05 -2.74
CA LYS A 452 3.94 27.38 -1.56
C LYS A 452 4.65 27.06 -0.23
N ILE A 453 5.51 26.04 -0.22
CA ILE A 453 6.32 25.70 0.95
C ILE A 453 7.44 26.74 1.11
N ILE A 454 8.08 27.16 0.02
CA ILE A 454 9.08 28.23 0.03
C ILE A 454 8.46 29.52 0.56
N GLU A 455 7.30 29.94 0.06
CA GLU A 455 6.54 31.10 0.59
C GLU A 455 6.29 30.97 2.10
N TRP A 456 5.83 29.80 2.56
CA TRP A 456 5.64 29.54 3.98
C TRP A 456 6.94 29.62 4.79
N LEU A 457 8.07 29.16 4.25
CA LEU A 457 9.38 29.28 4.90
C LEU A 457 9.80 30.75 5.04
N CYS A 458 9.58 31.57 4.01
CA CYS A 458 9.84 33.02 4.06
C CYS A 458 9.08 33.69 5.20
N ASP A 459 7.81 33.31 5.37
CA ASP A 459 6.93 33.90 6.37
C ASP A 459 7.24 33.44 7.82
N ASN A 460 8.03 32.37 7.99
CA ASN A 460 8.22 31.69 9.28
C ASN A 460 9.71 31.42 9.63
N VAL A 461 10.63 32.26 9.13
CA VAL A 461 12.07 32.12 9.39
C VAL A 461 12.34 32.11 10.90
N ASN A 462 12.99 31.05 11.40
CA ASN A 462 13.33 30.84 12.82
C ASN A 462 12.14 30.69 13.79
N ALA A 463 10.95 30.34 13.31
CA ALA A 463 9.77 30.22 14.16
C ALA A 463 9.71 28.99 15.09
N PHE A 464 10.61 28.00 14.96
CA PHE A 464 10.54 26.74 15.72
C PHE A 464 11.83 26.49 16.51
N GLU A 465 11.67 26.04 17.76
CA GLU A 465 12.80 25.66 18.63
C GLU A 465 13.22 24.20 18.40
N SER A 466 12.31 23.35 17.91
CA SER A 466 12.50 21.91 17.86
C SER A 466 13.28 21.39 16.64
N PHE A 467 13.29 22.10 15.50
CA PHE A 467 14.10 21.77 14.31
C PHE A 467 14.33 23.02 13.42
N ASP A 468 15.35 22.98 12.56
CA ASP A 468 15.65 24.06 11.60
C ASP A 468 14.83 23.87 10.31
N GLN A 469 13.93 24.80 9.99
CA GLN A 469 13.01 24.64 8.85
C GLN A 469 13.72 24.64 7.49
N ILE A 470 14.75 25.47 7.35
CA ILE A 470 15.47 25.64 6.08
C ILE A 470 16.33 24.39 5.84
N GLN A 471 17.06 23.95 6.86
CA GLN A 471 17.83 22.71 6.79
C GLN A 471 16.91 21.51 6.53
N GLU A 472 15.75 21.45 7.19
CA GLU A 472 14.77 20.38 6.96
C GLU A 472 14.23 20.37 5.53
N PHE A 473 13.89 21.54 4.98
CA PHE A 473 13.45 21.69 3.60
C PHE A 473 14.52 21.21 2.61
N ILE A 474 15.79 21.59 2.83
CA ILE A 474 16.91 21.14 2.01
C ILE A 474 17.05 19.62 2.07
N LEU A 475 17.12 19.04 3.28
CA LEU A 475 17.33 17.60 3.46
C LEU A 475 16.18 16.76 2.90
N ALA A 476 14.93 17.15 3.15
CA ALA A 476 13.77 16.47 2.60
C ALA A 476 13.73 16.56 1.06
N SER A 477 14.05 17.73 0.49
CA SER A 477 14.11 17.93 -0.96
C SER A 477 15.22 17.11 -1.63
N LEU A 478 16.37 16.95 -0.96
CA LEU A 478 17.46 16.10 -1.40
C LEU A 478 17.10 14.62 -1.34
N TYR A 479 16.49 14.21 -0.22
CA TYR A 479 16.01 12.85 -0.05
C TYR A 479 14.98 12.46 -1.13
N ARG A 480 14.09 13.38 -1.52
CA ARG A 480 13.12 13.18 -2.63
C ARG A 480 13.77 12.76 -3.95
N ILE A 481 15.00 13.18 -4.24
CA ILE A 481 15.66 12.79 -5.51
C ILE A 481 16.17 11.35 -5.47
N SER A 482 16.44 10.86 -4.26
CA SER A 482 17.14 9.60 -4.04
C SER A 482 16.22 8.47 -3.56
N TYR A 483 15.11 8.79 -2.88
CA TYR A 483 14.30 7.79 -2.16
C TYR A 483 13.72 6.68 -3.05
N GLU A 484 13.35 6.96 -4.31
CA GLU A 484 12.84 5.91 -5.21
C GLU A 484 13.93 4.91 -5.67
N LYS A 485 15.23 5.22 -5.47
CA LYS A 485 16.34 4.39 -5.98
C LYS A 485 16.65 3.17 -5.12
N SER A 486 16.51 3.27 -3.79
CA SER A 486 16.75 2.17 -2.86
C SER A 486 16.12 2.47 -1.50
N LEU A 487 15.55 1.45 -0.86
CA LEU A 487 14.97 1.56 0.47
C LEU A 487 16.01 1.79 1.57
N SER A 488 17.29 1.47 1.34
CA SER A 488 18.36 1.62 2.33
C SER A 488 18.94 3.04 2.38
N LEU A 489 18.56 3.92 1.45
CA LEU A 489 19.07 5.30 1.40
C LEU A 489 18.61 6.14 2.60
N ASP A 490 17.51 5.79 3.26
CA ASP A 490 17.04 6.44 4.49
C ASP A 490 18.05 6.32 5.65
N LYS A 491 18.80 5.23 5.69
CA LYS A 491 19.82 4.96 6.71
C LYS A 491 21.20 5.47 6.31
N VAL A 492 21.43 5.79 5.04
CA VAL A 492 22.74 6.17 4.50
C VAL A 492 22.84 7.65 4.16
N LEU A 493 21.75 8.28 3.72
CA LEU A 493 21.68 9.71 3.45
C LEU A 493 20.93 10.44 4.58
N PRO A 494 21.33 11.67 4.91
CA PRO A 494 20.56 12.49 5.82
C PRO A 494 19.25 12.91 5.15
N TYR A 495 18.15 12.78 5.87
CA TYR A 495 16.83 13.23 5.41
C TYR A 495 16.17 14.21 6.39
N SER A 496 16.72 14.37 7.60
CA SER A 496 16.19 15.27 8.61
C SER A 496 17.31 15.89 9.44
N SER A 497 17.14 17.16 9.80
CA SER A 497 18.04 17.93 10.68
C SER A 497 18.01 17.42 12.12
N VAL A 498 16.96 16.68 12.49
CA VAL A 498 16.77 16.14 13.84
C VAL A 498 17.90 15.19 14.24
N PHE A 499 18.53 14.49 13.28
CA PHE A 499 19.62 13.56 13.55
C PHE A 499 20.96 14.22 13.89
N ASP A 500 21.13 15.49 13.57
CA ASP A 500 22.36 16.22 13.86
C ASP A 500 22.32 16.89 15.25
N LYS A 501 21.16 16.86 15.91
CA LYS A 501 21.01 17.38 17.27
C LYS A 501 21.67 16.45 18.29
N LYS A 502 22.41 17.04 19.23
CA LYS A 502 23.01 16.31 20.37
C LYS A 502 21.94 15.69 21.27
N GLU A 503 20.86 16.43 21.49
CA GLU A 503 19.68 15.98 22.24
C GLU A 503 18.43 16.26 21.41
N VAL A 504 17.64 15.21 21.17
CA VAL A 504 16.39 15.33 20.43
C VAL A 504 15.30 15.84 21.37
N PRO A 505 14.59 16.93 21.03
CA PRO A 505 13.47 17.42 21.83
C PRO A 505 12.42 16.33 22.10
N VAL A 506 11.95 16.24 23.34
CA VAL A 506 10.97 15.23 23.78
C VAL A 506 9.68 15.25 22.95
N CYS A 507 9.28 16.43 22.46
CA CYS A 507 8.11 16.54 21.59
C CYS A 507 8.27 15.77 20.27
N LEU A 508 9.48 15.62 19.74
CA LEU A 508 9.76 14.89 18.49
C LEU A 508 9.92 13.38 18.68
N SER A 509 10.13 12.92 19.93
CA SER A 509 10.31 11.49 20.25
C SER A 509 9.02 10.79 20.68
N ALA A 510 7.92 11.51 20.86
CA ALA A 510 6.65 10.94 21.29
C ALA A 510 5.46 11.54 20.51
N ILE A 511 4.40 10.74 20.35
CA ILE A 511 3.11 11.21 19.83
C ILE A 511 2.18 11.39 21.04
N PRO A 512 1.56 12.56 21.24
CA PRO A 512 0.61 12.74 22.33
C PRO A 512 -0.49 11.68 22.33
N SER A 513 -0.77 11.08 23.48
CA SER A 513 -1.82 10.05 23.67
C SER A 513 -1.60 8.73 22.91
N VAL A 514 -0.39 8.52 22.37
CA VAL A 514 -0.01 7.29 21.68
C VAL A 514 1.31 6.77 22.22
N LEU A 515 1.29 5.58 22.81
CA LEU A 515 2.50 4.86 23.17
C LEU A 515 2.94 4.01 21.97
N CYS A 516 4.17 4.20 21.52
CA CYS A 516 4.79 3.41 20.45
C CYS A 516 5.93 2.57 21.04
N THR A 517 5.86 1.25 20.87
CA THR A 517 6.97 0.34 21.17
C THR A 517 7.51 -0.24 19.87
N THR A 518 8.82 -0.38 19.79
CA THR A 518 9.51 -0.97 18.63
C THR A 518 10.22 -2.24 19.08
N GLU A 519 9.97 -3.34 18.38
CA GLU A 519 10.72 -4.59 18.54
C GLU A 519 11.59 -4.79 17.30
N LEU A 520 12.85 -5.14 17.50
CA LEU A 520 13.79 -5.42 16.42
C LEU A 520 13.88 -6.93 16.19
N HIS A 521 14.38 -7.31 15.02
CA HIS A 521 14.65 -8.70 14.63
C HIS A 521 13.40 -9.53 14.45
N THR A 522 12.70 -9.25 13.36
CA THR A 522 11.66 -10.14 12.86
C THR A 522 12.30 -11.46 12.41
N GLU A 523 11.88 -12.58 13.00
CA GLU A 523 12.36 -13.94 12.65
C GLU A 523 11.79 -14.43 11.29
N SER A 524 11.89 -13.60 10.26
CA SER A 524 11.36 -13.92 8.92
C SER A 524 12.31 -14.81 8.13
N VAL A 525 11.79 -15.87 7.53
CA VAL A 525 12.49 -16.70 6.54
C VAL A 525 12.00 -16.30 5.15
N LEU A 526 12.91 -15.90 4.27
CA LEU A 526 12.62 -15.45 2.91
C LEU A 526 13.37 -16.30 1.89
N LYS A 527 12.67 -16.70 0.82
CA LYS A 527 13.19 -17.50 -0.31
C LYS A 527 12.51 -17.05 -1.60
N GLY A 528 13.06 -17.48 -2.74
CA GLY A 528 12.46 -17.25 -4.07
C GLY A 528 13.16 -16.15 -4.87
N LYS A 529 12.52 -15.73 -5.96
CA LYS A 529 13.09 -14.83 -6.98
C LYS A 529 12.32 -13.51 -7.08
N GLY A 530 12.92 -12.50 -7.72
CA GLY A 530 12.28 -11.23 -8.04
C GLY A 530 12.02 -10.39 -6.78
N PHE A 531 10.76 -10.08 -6.49
CA PHE A 531 10.34 -9.31 -5.31
C PHE A 531 10.93 -9.87 -4.01
N TRP A 532 10.94 -11.20 -3.84
CA TRP A 532 11.42 -11.85 -2.62
C TRP A 532 12.92 -11.67 -2.40
N THR A 533 13.73 -11.73 -3.46
CA THR A 533 15.16 -11.43 -3.40
C THR A 533 15.42 -9.98 -3.02
N GLU A 534 14.59 -9.05 -3.51
CA GLU A 534 14.70 -7.64 -3.15
C GLU A 534 14.29 -7.38 -1.71
N LEU A 535 13.20 -7.99 -1.24
CA LEU A 535 12.76 -7.91 0.17
C LEU A 535 13.84 -8.47 1.11
N GLN A 536 14.38 -9.66 0.80
CA GLN A 536 15.46 -10.28 1.57
C GLN A 536 16.69 -9.37 1.64
N TRP A 537 17.10 -8.82 0.50
CA TRP A 537 18.21 -7.86 0.45
C TRP A 537 17.93 -6.62 1.32
N ASN A 538 16.73 -6.05 1.27
CA ASN A 538 16.37 -4.88 2.07
C ASN A 538 16.41 -5.18 3.58
N THR A 539 15.92 -6.36 3.99
CA THR A 539 15.96 -6.82 5.38
C THR A 539 17.39 -7.04 5.85
N GLU A 540 18.21 -7.80 5.11
CA GLU A 540 19.63 -8.04 5.43
C GLU A 540 20.44 -6.74 5.45
N ARG A 541 20.15 -5.82 4.52
CA ARG A 541 20.83 -4.53 4.48
C ARG A 541 20.47 -3.65 5.67
N THR A 542 19.22 -3.67 6.10
CA THR A 542 18.80 -2.93 7.31
C THR A 542 19.52 -3.48 8.54
N LYS A 543 19.56 -4.81 8.73
CA LYS A 543 20.33 -5.46 9.79
C LYS A 543 21.79 -5.02 9.81
N TYR A 544 22.45 -5.01 8.65
CA TYR A 544 23.82 -4.51 8.52
C TYR A 544 23.94 -3.04 8.92
N LEU A 545 23.06 -2.17 8.43
CA LEU A 545 23.14 -0.73 8.68
C LEU A 545 22.86 -0.39 10.15
N ASP A 546 21.99 -1.13 10.82
CA ASP A 546 21.73 -0.96 12.26
C ASP A 546 22.91 -1.44 13.13
N ALA A 547 23.71 -2.39 12.64
CA ALA A 547 24.94 -2.84 13.31
C ALA A 547 26.14 -1.89 13.10
N VAL A 548 26.13 -1.08 12.04
CA VAL A 548 27.22 -0.13 11.76
C VAL A 548 27.05 1.15 12.58
N PRO A 549 28.09 1.64 13.28
CA PRO A 549 27.99 2.90 13.99
C PRO A 549 27.90 4.08 13.00
N ASN A 550 26.84 4.87 13.11
CA ASN A 550 26.61 6.10 12.32
C ASN A 550 26.73 5.90 10.79
N PRO A 551 25.88 5.07 10.16
CA PRO A 551 25.96 4.77 8.72
C PRO A 551 25.55 5.95 7.82
N ARG A 552 24.96 7.01 8.39
CA ARG A 552 24.55 8.20 7.65
C ARG A 552 25.75 9.05 7.27
N TYR A 553 25.72 9.56 6.05
CA TYR A 553 26.69 10.54 5.56
C TYR A 553 26.61 11.81 6.40
N ARG A 554 27.77 12.29 6.90
CA ARG A 554 27.88 13.53 7.67
C ARG A 554 28.86 14.47 7.00
N THR A 555 28.42 15.70 6.75
CA THR A 555 29.25 16.75 6.14
C THR A 555 30.46 17.10 7.01
N SER A 556 30.40 16.86 8.33
CA SER A 556 31.55 17.03 9.24
C SER A 556 32.77 16.18 8.86
N GLN A 557 32.58 15.07 8.14
CA GLN A 557 33.67 14.23 7.63
C GLN A 557 34.45 14.92 6.50
N ILE A 558 33.83 15.86 5.80
CA ILE A 558 34.47 16.65 4.73
C ILE A 558 35.39 17.73 5.33
N GLN A 559 35.09 18.24 6.53
CA GLN A 559 35.77 19.41 7.10
C GLN A 559 37.28 19.20 7.24
N ALA A 560 37.74 18.02 7.65
CA ALA A 560 39.15 17.72 7.82
C ALA A 560 39.91 17.74 6.48
N GLU A 561 39.33 17.13 5.44
CA GLU A 561 39.93 17.11 4.10
C GLU A 561 39.84 18.46 3.40
N TRP A 562 38.76 19.20 3.62
CA TRP A 562 38.61 20.57 3.16
C TRP A 562 39.69 21.49 3.75
N ASN A 563 39.94 21.39 5.06
CA ASN A 563 41.01 22.15 5.73
C ASN A 563 42.39 21.79 5.15
N LYS A 564 42.63 20.50 4.86
CA LYS A 564 43.86 20.03 4.23
C LYS A 564 44.03 20.61 2.82
N LEU A 565 43.01 20.53 1.97
CA LEU A 565 43.02 21.06 0.60
C LEU A 565 43.21 22.58 0.57
N ARG A 566 42.66 23.30 1.54
CA ARG A 566 42.88 24.75 1.69
C ARG A 566 44.35 25.09 2.00
N SER A 567 45.08 24.19 2.63
CA SER A 567 46.51 24.35 2.93
C SER A 567 47.45 23.88 1.81
N GLU A 568 46.95 23.09 0.85
CA GLU A 568 47.72 22.60 -0.30
C GLU A 568 47.70 23.64 -1.42
N THR A 569 48.87 24.20 -1.76
CA THR A 569 49.03 25.27 -2.75
C THR A 569 49.42 24.77 -4.15
N ARG A 570 49.60 23.46 -4.35
CA ARG A 570 50.07 22.89 -5.62
C ARG A 570 48.97 22.11 -6.36
N PRO A 571 48.79 22.32 -7.68
CA PRO A 571 47.88 21.51 -8.49
C PRO A 571 48.27 20.03 -8.43
N SER A 572 47.31 19.16 -8.15
CA SER A 572 47.47 17.70 -8.11
C SER A 572 46.49 17.02 -9.06
N SER A 573 46.78 15.77 -9.45
CA SER A 573 45.82 14.95 -10.22
C SER A 573 44.48 14.80 -9.51
N TYR A 574 44.49 14.83 -8.18
CA TYR A 574 43.29 14.84 -7.36
C TYR A 574 42.47 16.12 -7.56
N MET A 575 43.11 17.30 -7.60
CA MET A 575 42.43 18.58 -7.86
C MET A 575 41.74 18.59 -9.24
N ASN A 576 42.39 18.03 -10.27
CA ASN A 576 41.79 17.91 -11.60
C ASN A 576 40.52 17.04 -11.59
N HIS A 577 40.54 15.92 -10.85
CA HIS A 577 39.37 15.07 -10.70
C HIS A 577 38.22 15.77 -9.95
N LEU A 578 38.53 16.58 -8.93
CA LEU A 578 37.52 17.39 -8.24
C LEU A 578 36.90 18.42 -9.19
N GLU A 579 37.71 19.06 -10.03
CA GLU A 579 37.23 20.02 -11.02
C GLU A 579 36.31 19.37 -12.06
N GLU A 580 36.63 18.17 -12.55
CA GLU A 580 35.76 17.40 -13.44
C GLU A 580 34.41 17.07 -12.79
N ASN A 581 34.41 16.67 -11.51
CA ASN A 581 33.18 16.42 -10.75
C ASN A 581 32.33 17.69 -10.62
N THR A 582 32.96 18.83 -10.37
CA THR A 582 32.28 20.13 -10.31
C THR A 582 31.68 20.52 -11.65
N LYS A 583 32.40 20.34 -12.76
CA LYS A 583 31.88 20.59 -14.11
C LYS A 583 30.60 19.79 -14.39
N LYS A 584 30.57 18.51 -13.99
CA LYS A 584 29.37 17.66 -14.12
C LYS A 584 28.19 18.19 -13.30
N VAL A 585 28.44 18.63 -12.07
CA VAL A 585 27.40 19.20 -11.19
C VAL A 585 26.83 20.49 -11.76
N LEU A 586 27.69 21.44 -12.14
CA LEU A 586 27.25 22.73 -12.67
C LEU A 586 26.47 22.56 -13.97
N SER A 587 26.94 21.70 -14.88
CA SER A 587 26.20 21.36 -16.10
C SER A 587 24.80 20.78 -15.82
N MET A 588 24.65 19.97 -14.76
CA MET A 588 23.33 19.45 -14.35
C MET A 588 22.44 20.57 -13.78
N VAL A 589 23.00 21.47 -12.96
CA VAL A 589 22.27 22.63 -12.42
C VAL A 589 21.75 23.53 -13.53
N ASP A 590 22.59 23.82 -14.53
CA ASP A 590 22.21 24.63 -15.69
C ASP A 590 21.04 24.00 -16.47
N THR A 591 21.08 22.66 -16.63
CA THR A 591 20.01 21.90 -17.30
C THR A 591 18.67 22.00 -16.55
N TRP A 592 18.68 22.09 -15.22
CA TRP A 592 17.45 22.17 -14.41
C TRP A 592 16.90 23.58 -14.27
N CYS A 593 17.70 24.62 -14.56
CA CYS A 593 17.34 26.02 -14.35
C CYS A 593 16.99 26.78 -15.65
N LEU A 594 16.65 26.07 -16.73
CA LEU A 594 16.49 26.61 -18.09
C LEU A 594 15.55 27.85 -18.21
N ASP A 595 14.63 28.08 -17.28
CA ASP A 595 13.65 29.19 -17.37
C ASP A 595 13.96 30.43 -16.51
N LYS A 596 14.94 30.40 -15.59
CA LYS A 596 15.31 31.56 -14.78
C LYS A 596 16.80 31.56 -14.50
N LYS A 597 17.55 32.48 -15.13
CA LYS A 597 18.93 32.78 -14.74
C LYS A 597 18.95 33.08 -13.24
N LEU A 598 19.44 32.13 -12.44
CA LEU A 598 19.67 32.34 -11.02
C LEU A 598 20.66 33.50 -10.85
N VAL A 599 20.49 34.28 -9.78
CA VAL A 599 21.50 35.24 -9.32
C VAL A 599 22.82 34.47 -9.16
N PRO A 600 23.96 35.00 -9.66
CA PRO A 600 25.20 34.26 -9.72
C PRO A 600 25.85 34.18 -8.33
N LEU A 601 25.31 33.35 -7.44
CA LEU A 601 25.92 33.01 -6.15
C LEU A 601 27.11 32.06 -6.32
N PHE A 602 27.14 31.31 -7.42
CA PHE A 602 28.24 30.44 -7.84
C PHE A 602 28.85 31.01 -9.12
N GLN A 603 29.57 32.13 -9.01
CA GLN A 603 30.35 32.64 -10.15
C GLN A 603 31.41 31.61 -10.55
N GLU A 604 31.76 31.58 -11.83
CA GLU A 604 32.82 30.71 -12.36
C GLU A 604 34.19 30.93 -11.67
N GLU A 605 34.33 32.00 -10.87
CA GLU A 605 35.57 32.48 -10.28
C GLU A 605 35.83 32.05 -8.83
N ASP A 606 34.84 31.56 -8.06
CA ASP A 606 35.11 31.07 -6.70
C ASP A 606 35.70 29.65 -6.72
N HIS A 607 37.03 29.60 -6.86
CA HIS A 607 37.80 28.35 -6.85
C HIS A 607 37.55 27.52 -5.58
N GLN A 608 37.36 28.15 -4.42
CA GLN A 608 37.13 27.42 -3.18
C GLN A 608 35.78 26.70 -3.20
N GLN A 609 34.71 27.37 -3.62
CA GLN A 609 33.40 26.73 -3.75
C GLN A 609 33.43 25.59 -4.77
N ARG A 610 34.11 25.77 -5.90
CA ARG A 610 34.27 24.73 -6.93
C ARG A 610 34.98 23.50 -6.38
N VAL A 611 36.04 23.66 -5.60
CA VAL A 611 36.74 22.54 -4.97
C VAL A 611 35.84 21.83 -3.95
N LEU A 612 35.06 22.58 -3.17
CA LEU A 612 34.14 22.01 -2.17
C LEU A 612 33.01 21.18 -2.82
N ILE A 613 32.45 21.66 -3.93
CA ILE A 613 31.44 20.91 -4.71
C ILE A 613 32.04 19.58 -5.19
N GLY A 614 33.22 19.62 -5.80
CA GLY A 614 33.92 18.44 -6.31
C GLY A 614 34.25 17.44 -5.19
N LEU A 615 34.72 17.94 -4.05
CA LEU A 615 35.03 17.13 -2.86
C LEU A 615 33.78 16.47 -2.28
N THR A 616 32.65 17.19 -2.26
CA THR A 616 31.38 16.65 -1.78
C THR A 616 30.90 15.50 -2.67
N VAL A 617 31.04 15.63 -4.00
CA VAL A 617 30.76 14.54 -4.94
C VAL A 617 31.67 13.34 -4.67
N ASP A 618 32.96 13.57 -4.50
CA ASP A 618 33.94 12.50 -4.28
C ASP A 618 33.66 11.70 -3.00
N LYS A 619 33.48 12.39 -1.87
CA LYS A 619 33.22 11.77 -0.57
C LYS A 619 31.86 11.08 -0.50
N LEU A 620 30.82 11.70 -1.06
CA LEU A 620 29.51 11.07 -1.12
C LEU A 620 29.52 9.82 -2.01
N ARG A 621 30.25 9.86 -3.14
CA ARG A 621 30.44 8.69 -4.01
C ARG A 621 31.17 7.57 -3.26
N GLU A 622 32.23 7.87 -2.52
CA GLU A 622 32.93 6.89 -1.70
C GLU A 622 31.99 6.24 -0.66
N HIS A 623 31.23 7.08 0.06
CA HIS A 623 30.27 6.64 1.08
C HIS A 623 29.18 5.72 0.51
N LEU A 624 28.56 6.11 -0.61
CA LEU A 624 27.52 5.29 -1.24
C LEU A 624 28.07 4.00 -1.84
N ASN A 625 29.29 3.98 -2.37
CA ASN A 625 29.91 2.74 -2.83
C ASN A 625 30.19 1.77 -1.67
N ARG A 626 30.62 2.29 -0.52
CA ARG A 626 30.83 1.50 0.70
C ARG A 626 29.51 0.90 1.20
N HIS A 627 28.45 1.70 1.23
CA HIS A 627 27.18 1.30 1.84
C HIS A 627 26.12 0.77 0.88
N LEU A 628 26.26 0.85 -0.44
CA LEU A 628 25.24 0.41 -1.40
C LEU A 628 25.87 -0.21 -2.66
N PRO A 629 26.77 -1.21 -2.53
CA PRO A 629 27.51 -1.75 -3.68
C PRO A 629 26.60 -2.30 -4.80
N ARG A 630 25.41 -2.83 -4.45
CA ARG A 630 24.44 -3.40 -5.39
C ARG A 630 23.77 -2.36 -6.31
N LEU A 631 23.76 -1.07 -5.94
CA LEU A 631 23.26 -0.02 -6.85
C LEU A 631 24.12 0.08 -8.12
N GLY A 632 25.40 -0.27 -8.04
CA GLY A 632 26.34 -0.22 -9.15
C GLY A 632 26.91 1.18 -9.38
N LYS A 633 28.20 1.23 -9.76
CA LYS A 633 28.99 2.47 -9.84
C LYS A 633 28.35 3.55 -10.72
N LYS A 634 27.77 3.18 -11.88
CA LYS A 634 27.11 4.14 -12.79
C LYS A 634 25.88 4.80 -12.16
N LYS A 635 25.03 4.03 -11.47
CA LYS A 635 23.83 4.58 -10.81
C LYS A 635 24.23 5.44 -9.61
N ILE A 636 25.26 5.03 -8.87
CA ILE A 636 25.81 5.82 -7.77
C ILE A 636 26.35 7.16 -8.29
N ASP A 637 27.17 7.14 -9.35
CA ASP A 637 27.73 8.38 -9.92
C ASP A 637 26.63 9.37 -10.35
N SER A 638 25.62 8.89 -11.08
CA SER A 638 24.46 9.70 -11.45
C SER A 638 23.69 10.21 -10.22
N LEU A 639 23.45 9.36 -9.22
CA LEU A 639 22.75 9.75 -8.00
C LEU A 639 23.49 10.85 -7.24
N VAL A 640 24.81 10.73 -7.09
CA VAL A 640 25.65 11.69 -6.38
C VAL A 640 25.67 13.04 -7.10
N VAL A 641 25.87 13.05 -8.42
CA VAL A 641 25.86 14.29 -9.20
C VAL A 641 24.50 14.98 -9.10
N CYS A 642 23.40 14.23 -9.25
CA CYS A 642 22.05 14.78 -9.08
C CYS A 642 21.79 15.32 -7.66
N TYR A 643 22.26 14.60 -6.63
CA TYR A 643 22.11 15.00 -5.23
C TYR A 643 22.84 16.32 -4.97
N VAL A 644 24.12 16.42 -5.36
CA VAL A 644 24.92 17.65 -5.16
C VAL A 644 24.41 18.79 -6.02
N ALA A 645 23.97 18.54 -7.27
CA ALA A 645 23.33 19.55 -8.11
C ALA A 645 22.06 20.12 -7.46
N LYS A 646 21.19 19.26 -6.89
CA LYS A 646 20.02 19.75 -6.15
C LYS A 646 20.41 20.52 -4.90
N LEU A 647 21.45 20.11 -4.19
CA LEU A 647 21.94 20.83 -3.00
C LEU A 647 22.33 22.26 -3.39
N VAL A 648 23.15 22.40 -4.42
CA VAL A 648 23.59 23.70 -4.95
C VAL A 648 22.39 24.53 -5.41
N GLY A 649 21.49 23.96 -6.21
CA GLY A 649 20.31 24.67 -6.71
C GLY A 649 19.33 25.08 -5.59
N THR A 650 19.15 24.24 -4.57
CA THR A 650 18.25 24.54 -3.45
C THR A 650 18.85 25.61 -2.54
N LEU A 651 20.17 25.58 -2.30
CA LEU A 651 20.88 26.63 -1.58
C LEU A 651 20.76 27.99 -2.30
N CYS A 652 20.93 28.03 -3.62
CA CYS A 652 20.69 29.25 -4.41
C CYS A 652 19.30 29.83 -4.14
N VAL A 653 18.26 29.00 -4.22
CA VAL A 653 16.88 29.44 -3.98
C VAL A 653 16.72 29.97 -2.55
N CYS A 654 17.21 29.25 -1.54
CA CYS A 654 17.10 29.67 -0.15
C CYS A 654 17.85 30.98 0.13
N VAL A 655 19.05 31.17 -0.43
CA VAL A 655 19.83 32.41 -0.26
C VAL A 655 19.15 33.58 -0.96
N CYS A 656 18.70 33.42 -2.21
CA CYS A 656 17.94 34.44 -2.92
C CYS A 656 16.70 34.87 -2.11
N VAL A 657 15.97 33.89 -1.57
CA VAL A 657 14.81 34.11 -0.73
C VAL A 657 15.17 34.87 0.55
N CYS A 658 16.20 34.43 1.29
CA CYS A 658 16.62 35.07 2.53
C CYS A 658 17.10 36.51 2.29
N VAL A 659 17.84 36.75 1.20
CA VAL A 659 18.30 38.09 0.82
C VAL A 659 17.12 38.99 0.44
N CYS A 660 16.14 38.49 -0.34
CA CYS A 660 14.94 39.25 -0.67
C CYS A 660 14.10 39.62 0.56
N VAL A 661 13.94 38.70 1.52
CA VAL A 661 13.22 38.96 2.78
C VAL A 661 13.96 39.99 3.64
N CYS A 662 15.29 39.89 3.76
CA CYS A 662 16.09 40.89 4.48
C CYS A 662 16.05 42.28 3.83
N VAL A 663 15.95 42.37 2.50
CA VAL A 663 15.83 43.66 1.79
C VAL A 663 14.42 44.25 1.96
N CYS A 664 13.37 43.43 1.94
CA CYS A 664 11.98 43.91 2.13
C CYS A 664 11.64 44.27 3.59
N VAL A 665 12.39 43.80 4.59
CA VAL A 665 12.24 44.19 6.00
C VAL A 665 13.06 45.44 6.36
N CYS A 666 14.01 45.84 5.50
CA CYS A 666 14.85 47.02 5.67
C CYS A 666 14.40 48.25 4.85
N VAL A 667 13.28 48.16 4.12
CA VAL A 667 12.57 49.27 3.44
C VAL A 667 11.23 49.45 4.12
#